data_AF-A0A3Q9S6F0-F1
#
_entry.id   AF-A0A3Q9S6F0-F1
#
_cell.length_a   1.000
_cell.length_b   1.000
_cell.length_c   1.000
_cell.angle_alpha   90.00
_cell.angle_beta   90.00
_cell.angle_gamma   90.00
#
_symmetry.space_group_name_H-M   'P 1'
#
loop_
_entity.id
_entity.type
_entity.pdbx_description
1 polymer ?
#
loop_
_entity_poly.entity_id
_entity_poly.type
_entity_poly.pdbx_seq_one_letter_code
_entity_poly.pdbx_strand_id
1 'polypeptide(L)'
;MLNRNTKLSVVLALATCTFLSYPAYAEDNFSVQRLYGSDRYETCSNIANYFQQGQLDSVIVASGEQFADALSAGCLQKLGNSPTMLVGKNIKSSDKTLGYIENHLKKEGTIYILGGQASVNSEFERYFKERGFNKIIRLGGKDRYETNVKVVSKIDVKEGTPAIVANGDNFPDALSIASIASYKGYPVFITPSGNLPNEIEEKIKKIKPSKVYVIGGISSVSSNIESKLKEVSQNVVRIEGKDRYETSINICKYFNKDLKRLVVASGKNFPDALSGIALSAKFKAPIVITDESNVEELKSYIQDQKLDKIIILGGENMISKDVEDILNPLSLKSKAQDFMKCLLNKKIDEAVEGLSTDLRSGYGESIMKSCFSSMSFKGMDAKPLNIKQEKLPLGNMVTLTYKVEGLPTNLNIKIKYDNDGKIYDFTSEAATVGSNYKLPSYVNTDAFTEKNVAIGDEKYKLPGVLSIPKGKGPFPAVVLVHGSGANDMDETYGDTKVFKDISAGLASKGIAVIRYNKRSNEYPSLTAIDTKLDLNKETVNDAVDAVKLLKKTKEIDSSKVFVLGHSQGAMLTPTILKDCGNSGAAGGIMMAGPVDFLDTFLEQSKYLNSIGYMDENNLKYIQNLYDLVKNNKDFPKNIAENTIIFHAYPYYWLSVKNSTQVQDAVDIKNPLLILQGKRDYQVAASNLEKWKNILKNKQNVEYNSYDKLNHFFIEGEGKMTPEEYGKGNVPKYVVDDIVNWISKYSK
;
A
#
# COMPACT_ATOMS: atom_id res chain seq x y z
N MET A 1 37.91 3.78 -18.59
CA MET A 1 37.20 3.91 -19.89
C MET A 1 35.88 3.15 -19.81
N LEU A 2 34.88 3.75 -19.13
CA LEU A 2 33.50 3.27 -19.04
C LEU A 2 32.66 4.14 -19.97
N ASN A 3 31.85 3.48 -20.79
CA ASN A 3 31.24 4.04 -21.99
C ASN A 3 30.27 5.19 -21.68
N ARG A 4 30.48 6.33 -22.33
CA ARG A 4 30.00 7.67 -21.94
C ARG A 4 28.63 8.08 -22.54
N ASN A 5 27.83 7.15 -23.06
CA ASN A 5 26.65 7.48 -23.91
C ASN A 5 25.29 6.90 -23.46
N THR A 6 25.10 6.49 -22.20
CA THR A 6 23.83 5.84 -21.74
C THR A 6 23.05 6.60 -20.67
N LYS A 7 23.22 7.92 -20.54
CA LYS A 7 22.43 8.72 -19.59
C LYS A 7 21.94 10.05 -20.19
N LEU A 8 21.16 10.02 -21.27
CA LEU A 8 20.23 11.11 -21.63
C LEU A 8 19.32 10.71 -22.83
N SER A 9 18.47 9.69 -22.69
CA SER A 9 17.53 9.34 -23.76
C SER A 9 16.29 8.62 -23.22
N VAL A 10 15.42 9.36 -22.53
CA VAL A 10 14.01 8.95 -22.36
C VAL A 10 13.14 10.19 -22.61
N VAL A 11 13.12 10.65 -23.86
CA VAL A 11 12.15 11.64 -24.36
C VAL A 11 11.82 11.31 -25.82
N LEU A 12 10.51 11.27 -26.10
CA LEU A 12 9.78 11.25 -27.38
C LEU A 12 9.59 9.93 -28.15
N ALA A 13 8.32 9.55 -28.38
CA ALA A 13 7.77 9.20 -29.71
C ALA A 13 6.23 9.12 -29.75
N LEU A 14 5.64 9.73 -30.79
CA LEU A 14 4.22 9.76 -31.20
C LEU A 14 3.70 8.42 -31.77
N ALA A 15 2.36 8.21 -31.76
CA ALA A 15 1.50 8.00 -32.95
C ALA A 15 0.27 7.05 -32.73
N THR A 16 -0.91 7.60 -33.05
CA THR A 16 -2.17 7.03 -33.61
C THR A 16 -2.45 5.51 -33.59
N CYS A 17 -3.66 5.09 -33.13
CA CYS A 17 -4.56 4.18 -33.88
C CYS A 17 -5.95 3.92 -33.23
N THR A 18 -6.97 4.02 -34.10
CA THR A 18 -8.26 3.30 -34.23
C THR A 18 -8.90 2.52 -33.07
N PHE A 19 -10.20 2.80 -32.89
CA PHE A 19 -11.20 2.10 -32.08
C PHE A 19 -11.28 0.59 -32.37
N LEU A 20 -11.25 -0.21 -31.31
CA LEU A 20 -11.88 -1.54 -31.22
C LEU A 20 -12.73 -1.57 -29.95
N SER A 21 -13.97 -2.02 -30.08
CA SER A 21 -14.94 -2.19 -29.00
C SER A 21 -14.45 -3.23 -27.98
N TYR A 22 -14.35 -2.82 -26.72
CA TYR A 22 -14.05 -3.72 -25.59
C TYR A 22 -15.32 -4.14 -24.85
N PRO A 23 -15.39 -5.38 -24.33
CA PRO A 23 -16.42 -5.76 -23.38
C PRO A 23 -16.20 -4.99 -22.08
N ALA A 24 -17.27 -4.41 -21.53
CA ALA A 24 -17.26 -3.79 -20.21
C ALA A 24 -16.87 -4.84 -19.14
N TYR A 25 -15.85 -4.55 -18.34
CA TYR A 25 -15.62 -5.28 -17.10
C TYR A 25 -16.75 -4.96 -16.14
N ALA A 26 -17.46 -5.99 -15.68
CA ALA A 26 -18.46 -5.83 -14.64
C ALA A 26 -17.75 -5.42 -13.33
N GLU A 27 -18.30 -4.44 -12.60
CA GLU A 27 -17.86 -4.18 -11.24
C GLU A 27 -18.08 -5.45 -10.40
N ASP A 28 -16.98 -6.09 -9.99
CA ASP A 28 -17.01 -7.25 -9.09
C ASP A 28 -17.43 -6.81 -7.68
N ASN A 29 -18.73 -6.68 -7.46
CA ASN A 29 -19.34 -6.20 -6.22
C ASN A 29 -19.65 -7.34 -5.23
N PHE A 30 -18.72 -8.28 -5.02
CA PHE A 30 -18.90 -9.35 -4.02
C PHE A 30 -18.34 -8.97 -2.65
N SER A 31 -18.94 -9.52 -1.59
CA SER A 31 -18.53 -9.26 -0.21
C SER A 31 -17.54 -10.31 0.31
N VAL A 32 -16.58 -9.88 1.13
CA VAL A 32 -15.65 -10.79 1.85
C VAL A 32 -15.97 -10.76 3.34
N GLN A 33 -16.23 -11.92 3.95
CA GLN A 33 -16.51 -12.04 5.38
C GLN A 33 -15.59 -13.07 6.02
N ARG A 34 -14.95 -12.72 7.14
CA ARG A 34 -14.16 -13.66 7.94
C ARG A 34 -14.97 -14.22 9.11
N LEU A 35 -14.87 -15.53 9.34
CA LEU A 35 -15.38 -16.24 10.51
C LEU A 35 -14.21 -16.84 11.28
N TYR A 36 -14.00 -16.38 12.53
CA TYR A 36 -12.85 -16.76 13.35
C TYR A 36 -13.17 -16.59 14.84
N GLY A 37 -12.32 -17.16 15.69
CA GLY A 37 -12.28 -16.98 17.12
C GLY A 37 -10.83 -16.93 17.63
N SER A 38 -10.66 -16.86 18.95
CA SER A 38 -9.34 -16.86 19.60
C SER A 38 -8.58 -18.19 19.42
N ASP A 39 -9.30 -19.29 19.22
CA ASP A 39 -8.76 -20.61 18.91
C ASP A 39 -9.65 -21.37 17.90
N ARG A 40 -9.29 -22.62 17.62
CA ARG A 40 -10.02 -23.49 16.68
C ARG A 40 -11.42 -23.89 17.15
N TYR A 41 -11.65 -23.92 18.46
CA TYR A 41 -12.93 -24.33 19.05
C TYR A 41 -13.93 -23.18 19.04
N GLU A 42 -13.48 -21.97 19.36
CA GLU A 42 -14.27 -20.76 19.19
C GLU A 42 -14.51 -20.46 17.71
N THR A 43 -13.51 -20.64 16.84
CA THR A 43 -13.70 -20.54 15.38
C THR A 43 -14.77 -21.52 14.91
N CYS A 44 -14.71 -22.78 15.34
CA CYS A 44 -15.72 -23.79 15.03
C CYS A 44 -17.12 -23.39 15.53
N SER A 45 -17.24 -22.87 16.76
CA SER A 45 -18.51 -22.37 17.29
C SER A 45 -19.05 -21.18 16.48
N ASN A 46 -18.20 -20.25 16.05
CA ASN A 46 -18.62 -19.09 15.27
C ASN A 46 -19.06 -19.48 13.85
N ILE A 47 -18.40 -20.47 13.26
CA ILE A 47 -18.83 -21.11 12.00
C ILE A 47 -20.19 -21.79 12.19
N ALA A 48 -20.40 -22.50 13.30
CA ALA A 48 -21.67 -23.14 13.61
C ALA A 48 -22.81 -22.13 13.85
N ASN A 49 -22.55 -21.02 14.54
CA ASN A 49 -23.51 -19.92 14.71
C ASN A 49 -23.90 -19.28 13.37
N TYR A 50 -22.94 -19.11 12.45
CA TYR A 50 -23.23 -18.63 11.10
C TYR A 50 -23.97 -19.70 10.25
N PHE A 51 -23.71 -20.98 10.50
CA PHE A 51 -24.42 -22.10 9.88
C PHE A 51 -25.88 -22.16 10.30
N GLN A 52 -26.18 -22.08 11.59
CA GLN A 52 -27.54 -22.15 12.14
C GLN A 52 -27.60 -21.52 13.54
N GLN A 53 -28.61 -20.67 13.76
CA GLN A 53 -28.92 -20.09 15.08
C GLN A 53 -30.16 -20.71 15.74
N GLY A 54 -30.96 -21.47 14.98
CA GLY A 54 -32.12 -22.20 15.50
C GLY A 54 -31.79 -23.61 16.01
N GLN A 55 -32.82 -24.38 16.37
CA GLN A 55 -32.64 -25.75 16.82
C GLN A 55 -32.13 -26.70 15.72
N LEU A 56 -31.37 -27.71 16.14
CA LEU A 56 -30.75 -28.76 15.32
C LEU A 56 -31.30 -30.13 15.72
N ASP A 57 -31.50 -31.00 14.72
CA ASP A 57 -31.87 -32.40 14.92
C ASP A 57 -30.64 -33.30 15.11
N SER A 58 -29.47 -32.84 14.68
CA SER A 58 -28.21 -33.56 14.85
C SER A 58 -26.97 -32.68 14.77
N VAL A 59 -25.89 -33.14 15.40
CA VAL A 59 -24.54 -32.56 15.33
C VAL A 59 -23.52 -33.68 15.13
N ILE A 60 -22.38 -33.33 14.52
CA ILE A 60 -21.25 -34.23 14.35
C ILE A 60 -20.14 -33.76 15.27
N VAL A 61 -19.62 -34.62 16.13
CA VAL A 61 -18.53 -34.32 17.06
C VAL A 61 -17.27 -35.05 16.58
N ALA A 62 -16.18 -34.31 16.39
CA ALA A 62 -14.91 -34.88 15.97
C ALA A 62 -13.74 -34.22 16.71
N SER A 63 -12.58 -34.88 16.73
CA SER A 63 -11.39 -34.32 17.36
C SER A 63 -10.88 -33.09 16.62
N GLY A 64 -10.67 -32.00 17.35
CA GLY A 64 -9.95 -30.82 16.89
C GLY A 64 -8.44 -30.98 16.93
N GLU A 65 -7.92 -32.12 17.38
CA GLU A 65 -6.48 -32.42 17.46
C GLU A 65 -6.06 -33.51 16.46
N GLN A 66 -6.93 -34.50 16.23
CA GLN A 66 -6.72 -35.58 15.25
C GLN A 66 -7.74 -35.49 14.12
N PHE A 67 -7.31 -34.92 13.00
CA PHE A 67 -8.20 -34.46 11.92
C PHE A 67 -8.73 -35.55 10.98
N ALA A 68 -8.11 -36.72 10.96
CA ALA A 68 -8.39 -37.75 9.97
C ALA A 68 -9.85 -38.24 10.01
N ASP A 69 -10.41 -38.36 11.21
CA ASP A 69 -11.80 -38.79 11.39
C ASP A 69 -12.79 -37.66 10.99
N ALA A 70 -12.43 -36.40 11.30
CA ALA A 70 -13.24 -35.21 11.00
C ALA A 70 -13.45 -35.00 9.49
N LEU A 71 -12.50 -35.43 8.66
CA LEU A 71 -12.59 -35.36 7.21
C LEU A 71 -13.79 -36.15 6.65
N SER A 72 -14.19 -37.24 7.33
CA SER A 72 -15.34 -38.05 6.94
C SER A 72 -16.69 -37.39 7.28
N ALA A 73 -16.70 -36.32 8.09
CA ALA A 73 -17.93 -35.64 8.51
C ALA A 73 -18.77 -35.11 7.35
N GLY A 74 -18.13 -34.77 6.22
CA GLY A 74 -18.82 -34.33 5.01
C GLY A 74 -19.85 -35.35 4.49
N CYS A 75 -19.54 -36.65 4.60
CA CYS A 75 -20.45 -37.71 4.18
C CYS A 75 -21.78 -37.67 4.94
N LEU A 76 -21.75 -37.34 6.24
CA LEU A 76 -22.93 -37.30 7.10
C LEU A 76 -23.87 -36.12 6.82
N GLN A 77 -23.45 -35.14 6.01
CA GLN A 77 -24.34 -34.02 5.61
C GLN A 77 -25.57 -34.50 4.84
N LYS A 78 -25.53 -35.72 4.26
CA LYS A 78 -26.69 -36.37 3.63
C LYS A 78 -27.80 -36.75 4.61
N LEU A 79 -27.47 -36.95 5.90
CA LEU A 79 -28.44 -37.33 6.94
C LEU A 79 -29.22 -36.13 7.49
N GLY A 80 -28.77 -34.90 7.18
CA GLY A 80 -29.40 -33.68 7.66
C GLY A 80 -28.40 -32.53 7.81
N ASN A 81 -28.93 -31.34 8.07
CA ASN A 81 -28.16 -30.09 8.18
C ASN A 81 -27.41 -30.03 9.53
N SER A 82 -26.36 -30.85 9.68
CA SER A 82 -25.65 -31.09 10.94
C SER A 82 -24.28 -30.40 10.94
N PRO A 83 -24.02 -29.41 11.80
CA PRO A 83 -22.70 -28.79 11.87
C PRO A 83 -21.67 -29.77 12.47
N THR A 84 -20.42 -29.61 12.04
CA THR A 84 -19.28 -30.33 12.63
C THR A 84 -18.71 -29.49 13.77
N MET A 85 -18.70 -30.10 14.95
CA MET A 85 -18.31 -29.52 16.22
C MET A 85 -16.98 -30.16 16.67
N LEU A 86 -15.90 -29.38 16.64
CA LEU A 86 -14.57 -29.84 17.03
C LEU A 86 -14.42 -29.79 18.55
N VAL A 87 -13.93 -30.88 19.13
CA VAL A 87 -13.63 -30.98 20.57
C VAL A 87 -12.15 -31.26 20.82
N GLY A 88 -11.63 -30.70 21.91
CA GLY A 88 -10.25 -30.86 22.33
C GLY A 88 -10.03 -32.10 23.20
N LYS A 89 -8.97 -32.07 24.00
CA LYS A 89 -8.58 -33.20 24.87
C LYS A 89 -9.56 -33.45 26.02
N ASN A 90 -10.29 -32.42 26.44
CA ASN A 90 -11.22 -32.48 27.57
C ASN A 90 -12.36 -31.45 27.40
N ILE A 91 -13.32 -31.51 28.32
CA ILE A 91 -14.49 -30.63 28.37
C ILE A 91 -14.09 -29.16 28.40
N LYS A 92 -13.13 -28.77 29.25
CA LYS A 92 -12.68 -27.38 29.41
C LYS A 92 -12.13 -26.79 28.11
N SER A 93 -11.31 -27.55 27.38
CA SER A 93 -10.79 -27.13 26.06
C SER A 93 -11.86 -27.05 24.98
N SER A 94 -13.07 -27.55 25.24
CA SER A 94 -14.16 -27.65 24.27
C SER A 94 -15.37 -26.79 24.64
N ASP A 95 -15.24 -25.92 25.64
CA ASP A 95 -16.36 -25.19 26.26
C ASP A 95 -17.23 -24.44 25.25
N LYS A 96 -16.62 -23.70 24.30
CA LYS A 96 -17.35 -22.98 23.24
C LYS A 96 -18.17 -23.91 22.36
N THR A 97 -17.55 -25.00 21.89
CA THR A 97 -18.20 -26.03 21.06
C THR A 97 -19.35 -26.70 21.81
N LEU A 98 -19.13 -27.08 23.07
CA LEU A 98 -20.12 -27.76 23.90
C LEU A 98 -21.30 -26.85 24.23
N GLY A 99 -21.04 -25.58 24.55
CA GLY A 99 -22.07 -24.57 24.75
C GLY A 99 -22.94 -24.37 23.51
N TYR A 100 -22.36 -24.37 22.30
CA TYR A 100 -23.16 -24.33 21.07
C TYR A 100 -24.09 -25.56 20.96
N ILE A 101 -23.57 -26.77 21.20
CA ILE A 101 -24.37 -28.01 21.14
C ILE A 101 -25.53 -27.94 22.15
N GLU A 102 -25.27 -27.52 23.39
CA GLU A 102 -26.30 -27.44 24.43
C GLU A 102 -27.44 -26.48 24.10
N ASN A 103 -27.10 -25.35 23.49
CA ASN A 103 -28.06 -24.30 23.19
C ASN A 103 -28.89 -24.59 21.92
N HIS A 104 -28.36 -25.38 20.99
CA HIS A 104 -28.96 -25.56 19.67
C HIS A 104 -29.44 -26.99 19.39
N LEU A 105 -28.84 -28.03 19.98
CA LEU A 105 -29.28 -29.40 19.74
C LEU A 105 -30.55 -29.70 20.55
N LYS A 106 -31.59 -30.21 19.88
CA LYS A 106 -32.78 -30.74 20.56
C LYS A 106 -32.41 -31.91 21.48
N LYS A 107 -33.12 -32.10 22.60
CA LYS A 107 -32.82 -33.19 23.54
C LYS A 107 -33.00 -34.57 22.91
N GLU A 108 -33.93 -34.70 21.99
CA GLU A 108 -34.17 -35.87 21.14
C GLU A 108 -33.28 -35.95 19.89
N GLY A 109 -32.41 -34.95 19.71
CA GLY A 109 -31.46 -34.86 18.60
C GLY A 109 -30.30 -35.86 18.73
N THR A 110 -29.61 -36.10 17.62
CA THR A 110 -28.57 -37.15 17.52
C THR A 110 -27.17 -36.55 17.52
N ILE A 111 -26.28 -37.08 18.36
CA ILE A 111 -24.86 -36.74 18.39
C ILE A 111 -24.08 -37.85 17.69
N TYR A 112 -23.47 -37.56 16.55
CA TYR A 112 -22.58 -38.49 15.84
C TYR A 112 -21.14 -38.22 16.26
N ILE A 113 -20.51 -39.14 17.00
CA ILE A 113 -19.10 -39.01 17.37
C ILE A 113 -18.24 -39.73 16.34
N LEU A 114 -17.30 -39.02 15.71
CA LEU A 114 -16.35 -39.59 14.76
C LEU A 114 -15.05 -39.99 15.46
N GLY A 115 -14.61 -41.21 15.18
CA GLY A 115 -13.36 -41.75 15.73
C GLY A 115 -13.54 -42.56 17.01
N GLY A 116 -12.46 -43.26 17.39
CA GLY A 116 -12.38 -44.04 18.61
C GLY A 116 -12.24 -43.16 19.87
N GLN A 117 -12.13 -43.82 21.03
CA GLN A 117 -11.92 -43.12 22.31
C GLN A 117 -10.57 -42.40 22.39
N ALA A 118 -9.60 -42.76 21.54
CA ALA A 118 -8.33 -42.03 21.42
C ALA A 118 -8.51 -40.64 20.77
N SER A 119 -9.47 -40.48 19.87
CA SER A 119 -9.76 -39.21 19.18
C SER A 119 -10.73 -38.35 20.00
N VAL A 120 -11.84 -38.97 20.44
CA VAL A 120 -12.87 -38.34 21.28
C VAL A 120 -13.15 -39.27 22.44
N ASN A 121 -12.59 -38.96 23.61
CA ASN A 121 -12.64 -39.84 24.78
C ASN A 121 -14.07 -40.02 25.33
N SER A 122 -14.23 -40.96 26.26
CA SER A 122 -15.52 -41.30 26.87
C SER A 122 -16.10 -40.20 27.78
N GLU A 123 -15.30 -39.20 28.18
CA GLU A 123 -15.76 -38.08 28.99
C GLU A 123 -16.82 -37.26 28.25
N PHE A 124 -16.65 -37.04 26.94
CA PHE A 124 -17.62 -36.32 26.11
C PHE A 124 -18.96 -37.04 26.02
N GLU A 125 -18.97 -38.37 25.90
CA GLU A 125 -20.23 -39.14 25.91
C GLU A 125 -20.96 -39.00 27.25
N ARG A 126 -20.21 -39.08 28.35
CA ARG A 126 -20.77 -38.88 29.70
C ARG A 126 -21.32 -37.47 29.85
N TYR A 127 -20.56 -36.46 29.42
CA TYR A 127 -20.97 -35.06 29.44
C TYR A 127 -22.31 -34.83 28.74
N PHE A 128 -22.50 -35.41 27.55
CA PHE A 128 -23.76 -35.28 26.81
C PHE A 128 -24.92 -36.01 27.49
N LYS A 129 -24.69 -37.22 28.01
CA LYS A 129 -25.72 -38.00 28.75
C LYS A 129 -26.19 -37.27 30.01
N GLU A 130 -25.27 -36.72 30.79
CA GLU A 130 -25.57 -35.95 32.01
C GLU A 130 -26.43 -34.70 31.71
N ARG A 131 -26.38 -34.19 30.47
CA ARG A 131 -27.19 -33.06 29.99
C ARG A 131 -28.47 -33.47 29.27
N GLY A 132 -28.83 -34.75 29.32
CA GLY A 132 -30.08 -35.29 28.78
C GLY A 132 -30.06 -35.62 27.28
N PHE A 133 -28.89 -35.66 26.64
CA PHE A 133 -28.75 -36.12 25.26
C PHE A 133 -28.58 -37.64 25.23
N ASN A 134 -29.64 -38.35 24.82
CA ASN A 134 -29.68 -39.81 24.92
C ASN A 134 -29.34 -40.55 23.61
N LYS A 135 -29.36 -39.86 22.45
CA LYS A 135 -29.05 -40.45 21.15
C LYS A 135 -27.62 -40.12 20.73
N ILE A 136 -26.66 -40.91 21.22
CA ILE A 136 -25.24 -40.76 20.90
C ILE A 136 -24.79 -41.96 20.06
N ILE A 137 -24.27 -41.71 18.86
CA ILE A 137 -23.83 -42.74 17.91
C ILE A 137 -22.35 -42.52 17.63
N ARG A 138 -21.50 -43.44 18.09
CA ARG A 138 -20.07 -43.43 17.75
C ARG A 138 -19.81 -44.20 16.45
N LEU A 139 -19.15 -43.53 15.52
CA LEU A 139 -18.65 -44.07 14.26
C LEU A 139 -17.13 -44.04 14.31
N GLY A 140 -16.52 -45.03 14.97
CA GLY A 140 -15.07 -45.14 15.14
C GLY A 140 -14.58 -46.55 14.84
N GLY A 141 -13.50 -46.67 14.08
CA GLY A 141 -12.78 -47.91 13.77
C GLY A 141 -11.42 -47.99 14.46
N LYS A 142 -10.65 -49.04 14.15
CA LYS A 142 -9.26 -49.22 14.63
C LYS A 142 -8.32 -48.14 14.11
N ASP A 143 -8.65 -47.56 12.95
CA ASP A 143 -7.91 -46.53 12.26
C ASP A 143 -8.88 -45.58 11.52
N ARG A 144 -8.30 -44.60 10.80
CA ARG A 144 -9.05 -43.59 10.04
C ARG A 144 -9.82 -44.18 8.85
N TYR A 145 -9.34 -45.28 8.27
CA TYR A 145 -9.93 -45.89 7.08
C TYR A 145 -11.17 -46.71 7.47
N GLU A 146 -11.09 -47.47 8.57
CA GLU A 146 -12.24 -48.20 9.09
C GLU A 146 -13.29 -47.23 9.64
N THR A 147 -12.86 -46.13 10.28
CA THR A 147 -13.74 -45.03 10.67
C THR A 147 -14.47 -44.46 9.45
N ASN A 148 -13.75 -44.17 8.37
CA ASN A 148 -14.35 -43.70 7.11
C ASN A 148 -15.37 -44.70 6.54
N VAL A 149 -15.06 -46.00 6.50
CA VAL A 149 -16.00 -47.04 6.04
C VAL A 149 -17.27 -47.08 6.92
N LYS A 150 -17.15 -46.93 8.24
CA LYS A 150 -18.30 -46.85 9.15
C LYS A 150 -19.15 -45.62 8.89
N VAL A 151 -18.53 -44.47 8.65
CA VAL A 151 -19.23 -43.23 8.30
C VAL A 151 -19.96 -43.35 6.96
N VAL A 152 -19.29 -43.83 5.92
CA VAL A 152 -19.91 -44.05 4.60
C VAL A 152 -21.01 -45.12 4.68
N SER A 153 -20.88 -46.12 5.55
CA SER A 153 -21.92 -47.13 5.74
C SER A 153 -23.14 -46.62 6.50
N LYS A 154 -23.01 -45.53 7.25
CA LYS A 154 -24.14 -44.90 7.95
C LYS A 154 -25.05 -44.13 6.98
N ILE A 155 -24.53 -43.72 5.83
CA ILE A 155 -25.31 -43.07 4.78
C ILE A 155 -25.79 -44.09 3.74
N ASP A 156 -27.06 -44.00 3.36
CA ASP A 156 -27.62 -44.86 2.30
C ASP A 156 -27.12 -44.38 0.93
N VAL A 157 -26.01 -44.95 0.45
CA VAL A 157 -25.43 -44.65 -0.87
C VAL A 157 -26.07 -45.56 -1.91
N LYS A 158 -26.82 -44.97 -2.84
CA LYS A 158 -27.46 -45.70 -3.93
C LYS A 158 -26.40 -46.27 -4.88
N GLU A 159 -26.67 -47.45 -5.43
CA GLU A 159 -25.88 -48.03 -6.50
C GLU A 159 -25.73 -47.04 -7.67
N GLY A 160 -24.55 -46.98 -8.30
CA GLY A 160 -24.25 -46.04 -9.39
C GLY A 160 -23.81 -44.64 -8.95
N THR A 161 -23.93 -44.28 -7.66
CA THR A 161 -23.49 -42.97 -7.15
C THR A 161 -21.98 -42.78 -7.39
N PRO A 162 -21.52 -41.68 -8.00
CA PRO A 162 -20.09 -41.40 -8.15
C PRO A 162 -19.35 -41.39 -6.81
N ALA A 163 -18.13 -41.93 -6.78
CA ALA A 163 -17.31 -42.02 -5.57
C ALA A 163 -16.06 -41.15 -5.68
N ILE A 164 -15.55 -40.68 -4.55
CA ILE A 164 -14.30 -39.93 -4.44
C ILE A 164 -13.30 -40.76 -3.66
N VAL A 165 -12.05 -40.81 -4.13
CA VAL A 165 -10.92 -41.44 -3.45
C VAL A 165 -9.81 -40.40 -3.29
N ALA A 166 -9.37 -40.18 -2.05
CA ALA A 166 -8.34 -39.19 -1.72
C ALA A 166 -7.40 -39.72 -0.63
N ASN A 167 -6.25 -39.05 -0.44
CA ASN A 167 -5.29 -39.44 0.59
C ASN A 167 -5.82 -39.11 2.01
N GLY A 168 -5.74 -40.08 2.92
CA GLY A 168 -6.17 -39.94 4.32
C GLY A 168 -5.07 -39.57 5.31
N ASP A 169 -3.81 -39.62 4.90
CA ASP A 169 -2.62 -39.34 5.72
C ASP A 169 -2.18 -37.88 5.61
N ASN A 170 -2.11 -37.38 4.38
CA ASN A 170 -1.90 -35.99 4.00
C ASN A 170 -3.11 -35.54 3.18
N PHE A 171 -4.01 -34.80 3.82
CA PHE A 171 -5.38 -34.64 3.34
C PHE A 171 -5.79 -33.22 2.85
N PRO A 172 -4.90 -32.29 2.43
CA PRO A 172 -5.37 -31.00 1.91
C PRO A 172 -6.20 -31.15 0.63
N ASP A 173 -5.89 -32.17 -0.18
CA ASP A 173 -6.63 -32.52 -1.40
C ASP A 173 -8.04 -33.06 -1.05
N ALA A 174 -8.10 -33.95 -0.05
CA ALA A 174 -9.34 -34.53 0.44
C ALA A 174 -10.25 -33.47 1.09
N LEU A 175 -9.66 -32.51 1.81
CA LEU A 175 -10.37 -31.38 2.41
C LEU A 175 -11.00 -30.48 1.34
N SER A 176 -10.28 -30.20 0.26
CA SER A 176 -10.73 -29.32 -0.82
C SER A 176 -11.93 -29.90 -1.59
N ILE A 177 -12.03 -31.23 -1.72
CA ILE A 177 -13.18 -31.89 -2.35
C ILE A 177 -14.34 -32.16 -1.38
N ALA A 178 -14.10 -32.14 -0.06
CA ALA A 178 -15.05 -32.63 0.93
C ALA A 178 -16.43 -31.96 0.85
N SER A 179 -16.49 -30.65 0.67
CA SER A 179 -17.77 -29.95 0.58
C SER A 179 -18.51 -30.21 -0.72
N ILE A 180 -17.79 -30.28 -1.84
CA ILE A 180 -18.34 -30.66 -3.15
C ILE A 180 -18.93 -32.06 -3.09
N ALA A 181 -18.20 -33.00 -2.50
CA ALA A 181 -18.67 -34.35 -2.26
C ALA A 181 -19.96 -34.35 -1.44
N SER A 182 -19.98 -33.56 -0.36
CA SER A 182 -21.10 -33.45 0.57
C SER A 182 -22.38 -32.98 -0.12
N TYR A 183 -22.35 -31.85 -0.85
CA TYR A 183 -23.57 -31.32 -1.49
C TYR A 183 -23.96 -32.04 -2.78
N LYS A 184 -23.05 -32.79 -3.42
CA LYS A 184 -23.38 -33.71 -4.53
C LYS A 184 -23.83 -35.09 -4.03
N GLY A 185 -23.65 -35.39 -2.74
CA GLY A 185 -23.99 -36.68 -2.13
C GLY A 185 -23.04 -37.81 -2.52
N TYR A 186 -21.81 -37.50 -2.90
CA TYR A 186 -20.79 -38.48 -3.29
C TYR A 186 -20.07 -38.99 -2.03
N PRO A 187 -19.96 -40.31 -1.81
CA PRO A 187 -19.15 -40.84 -0.73
C PRO A 187 -17.66 -40.50 -0.96
N VAL A 188 -16.99 -40.04 0.10
CA VAL A 188 -15.55 -39.80 0.13
C VAL A 188 -14.88 -40.97 0.84
N PHE A 189 -14.03 -41.67 0.11
CA PHE A 189 -13.15 -42.71 0.64
C PHE A 189 -11.74 -42.15 0.82
N ILE A 190 -11.16 -42.34 2.00
CA ILE A 190 -9.79 -41.93 2.29
C ILE A 190 -8.88 -43.16 2.35
N THR A 191 -7.71 -43.09 1.76
CA THR A 191 -6.77 -44.22 1.62
C THR A 191 -5.34 -43.82 1.99
N PRO A 192 -4.47 -44.76 2.43
CA PRO A 192 -3.03 -44.53 2.37
C PRO A 192 -2.57 -44.23 0.93
N SER A 193 -1.38 -43.66 0.77
CA SER A 193 -0.88 -43.24 -0.56
C SER A 193 -0.64 -44.41 -1.53
N GLY A 194 -0.15 -45.55 -1.03
CA GLY A 194 0.36 -46.65 -1.87
C GLY A 194 -0.60 -47.82 -2.09
N ASN A 195 -1.59 -48.00 -1.23
CA ASN A 195 -2.49 -49.15 -1.30
C ASN A 195 -3.91 -48.82 -0.87
N LEU A 196 -4.89 -49.32 -1.63
CA LEU A 196 -6.31 -49.26 -1.32
C LEU A 196 -6.66 -50.34 -0.28
N PRO A 197 -7.16 -49.99 0.92
CA PRO A 197 -7.59 -50.97 1.90
C PRO A 197 -8.76 -51.82 1.38
N ASN A 198 -8.72 -53.13 1.61
CA ASN A 198 -9.73 -54.07 1.11
C ASN A 198 -11.16 -53.69 1.53
N GLU A 199 -11.33 -53.21 2.77
CA GLU A 199 -12.62 -52.74 3.28
C GLU A 199 -13.21 -51.55 2.51
N ILE A 200 -12.36 -50.68 1.96
CA ILE A 200 -12.78 -49.58 1.08
C ILE A 200 -13.08 -50.12 -0.32
N GLU A 201 -12.22 -50.98 -0.84
CA GLU A 201 -12.40 -51.59 -2.16
C GLU A 201 -13.74 -52.35 -2.27
N GLU A 202 -14.06 -53.18 -1.28
CA GLU A 202 -15.32 -53.92 -1.22
C GLU A 202 -16.53 -52.99 -1.12
N LYS A 203 -16.40 -51.87 -0.40
CA LYS A 203 -17.47 -50.87 -0.33
C LYS A 203 -17.70 -50.19 -1.68
N ILE A 204 -16.63 -49.85 -2.40
CA ILE A 204 -16.69 -49.26 -3.74
C ILE A 204 -17.32 -50.27 -4.72
N LYS A 205 -16.92 -51.54 -4.69
CA LYS A 205 -17.52 -52.61 -5.50
C LYS A 205 -19.02 -52.74 -5.27
N LYS A 206 -19.47 -52.65 -4.01
CA LYS A 206 -20.89 -52.70 -3.67
C LYS A 206 -21.67 -51.50 -4.22
N ILE A 207 -21.07 -50.31 -4.23
CA ILE A 207 -21.69 -49.08 -4.75
C ILE A 207 -21.76 -49.10 -6.28
N LYS A 208 -20.84 -49.81 -6.97
CA LYS A 208 -20.70 -49.82 -8.44
C LYS A 208 -20.76 -48.40 -9.02
N PRO A 209 -19.84 -47.50 -8.63
CA PRO A 209 -19.93 -46.09 -8.99
C PRO A 209 -19.86 -45.92 -10.52
N SER A 210 -20.77 -45.10 -11.06
CA SER A 210 -20.73 -44.69 -12.48
C SER A 210 -19.47 -43.92 -12.84
N LYS A 211 -18.80 -43.33 -11.84
CA LYS A 211 -17.55 -42.61 -11.97
C LYS A 211 -16.78 -42.60 -10.65
N VAL A 212 -15.46 -42.74 -10.71
CA VAL A 212 -14.56 -42.59 -9.56
C VAL A 212 -13.66 -41.39 -9.79
N TYR A 213 -13.64 -40.46 -8.84
CA TYR A 213 -12.72 -39.33 -8.85
C TYR A 213 -11.55 -39.61 -7.92
N VAL A 214 -10.34 -39.64 -8.49
CA VAL A 214 -9.10 -39.69 -7.72
C VAL A 214 -8.62 -38.26 -7.49
N ILE A 215 -8.50 -37.84 -6.24
CA ILE A 215 -8.19 -36.46 -5.89
C ILE A 215 -6.77 -36.39 -5.30
N GLY A 216 -5.91 -35.61 -5.96
CA GLY A 216 -4.49 -35.49 -5.65
C GLY A 216 -3.59 -36.20 -6.65
N GLY A 217 -2.32 -35.79 -6.69
CA GLY A 217 -1.34 -36.35 -7.61
C GLY A 217 -0.87 -37.76 -7.23
N ILE A 218 0.02 -38.34 -8.05
CA ILE A 218 0.51 -39.72 -7.89
C ILE A 218 1.18 -39.96 -6.51
N SER A 219 1.86 -38.95 -5.95
CA SER A 219 2.45 -39.03 -4.61
C SER A 219 1.41 -39.07 -3.49
N SER A 220 0.23 -38.48 -3.71
CA SER A 220 -0.91 -38.54 -2.78
C SER A 220 -1.72 -39.82 -2.96
N VAL A 221 -2.09 -40.17 -4.19
CA VAL A 221 -2.83 -41.40 -4.51
C VAL A 221 -2.14 -42.09 -5.68
N SER A 222 -1.40 -43.17 -5.39
CA SER A 222 -0.56 -43.86 -6.36
C SER A 222 -1.33 -44.40 -7.57
N SER A 223 -0.59 -44.62 -8.66
CA SER A 223 -1.12 -45.28 -9.87
C SER A 223 -1.63 -46.69 -9.59
N ASN A 224 -1.06 -47.39 -8.60
CA ASN A 224 -1.54 -48.71 -8.17
C ASN A 224 -3.00 -48.66 -7.67
N ILE A 225 -3.33 -47.65 -6.87
CA ILE A 225 -4.72 -47.43 -6.41
C ILE A 225 -5.62 -47.13 -7.61
N GLU A 226 -5.18 -46.26 -8.53
CA GLU A 226 -5.95 -45.94 -9.73
C GLU A 226 -6.21 -47.18 -10.61
N SER A 227 -5.23 -48.06 -10.78
CA SER A 227 -5.38 -49.33 -11.50
C SER A 227 -6.42 -50.23 -10.83
N LYS A 228 -6.36 -50.41 -9.51
CA LYS A 228 -7.39 -51.15 -8.75
C LYS A 228 -8.78 -50.53 -8.90
N LEU A 229 -8.87 -49.20 -8.93
CA LEU A 229 -10.15 -48.50 -9.12
C LEU A 229 -10.73 -48.71 -10.53
N LYS A 230 -9.88 -48.90 -11.54
CA LYS A 230 -10.31 -49.21 -12.92
C LYS A 230 -10.87 -50.62 -13.06
N GLU A 231 -10.49 -51.55 -12.18
CA GLU A 231 -11.09 -52.90 -12.12
C GLU A 231 -12.53 -52.86 -11.59
N VAL A 232 -12.88 -51.84 -10.79
CA VAL A 232 -14.21 -51.71 -10.15
C VAL A 232 -15.11 -50.66 -10.78
N SER A 233 -14.58 -49.75 -11.61
CA SER A 233 -15.34 -48.75 -12.36
C SER A 233 -14.66 -48.41 -13.69
N GLN A 234 -15.44 -48.37 -14.78
CA GLN A 234 -14.92 -48.08 -16.13
C GLN A 234 -14.56 -46.60 -16.35
N ASN A 235 -14.91 -45.70 -15.42
CA ASN A 235 -14.70 -44.25 -15.56
C ASN A 235 -13.98 -43.68 -14.35
N VAL A 236 -12.65 -43.74 -14.38
CA VAL A 236 -11.79 -43.18 -13.33
C VAL A 236 -11.15 -41.89 -13.83
N VAL A 237 -11.33 -40.79 -13.11
CA VAL A 237 -10.79 -39.47 -13.45
C VAL A 237 -9.94 -38.94 -12.30
N ARG A 238 -8.69 -38.58 -12.60
CA ARG A 238 -7.81 -37.91 -11.66
C ARG A 238 -7.95 -36.38 -11.77
N ILE A 239 -8.00 -35.71 -10.64
CA ILE A 239 -7.93 -34.25 -10.54
C ILE A 239 -6.74 -33.94 -9.62
N GLU A 240 -5.73 -33.26 -10.16
CA GLU A 240 -4.47 -32.96 -9.49
C GLU A 240 -3.93 -31.58 -9.91
N GLY A 241 -2.88 -31.14 -9.24
CA GLY A 241 -2.10 -29.94 -9.52
C GLY A 241 -0.67 -30.12 -9.00
N LYS A 242 0.22 -29.14 -9.27
CA LYS A 242 1.63 -29.19 -8.83
C LYS A 242 1.78 -29.24 -7.31
N ASP A 243 0.80 -28.69 -6.60
CA ASP A 243 0.72 -28.62 -5.15
C ASP A 243 -0.74 -28.69 -4.69
N ARG A 244 -0.94 -28.58 -3.37
CA ARG A 244 -2.26 -28.61 -2.73
C ARG A 244 -3.15 -27.43 -3.14
N TYR A 245 -2.54 -26.29 -3.46
CA TYR A 245 -3.24 -25.05 -3.78
C TYR A 245 -3.81 -25.13 -5.19
N GLU A 246 -3.00 -25.51 -6.17
CA GLU A 246 -3.44 -25.72 -7.54
C GLU A 246 -4.46 -26.86 -7.62
N THR A 247 -4.25 -27.96 -6.87
CA THR A 247 -5.23 -29.05 -6.78
C THR A 247 -6.60 -28.54 -6.32
N SER A 248 -6.64 -27.68 -5.30
CA SER A 248 -7.89 -27.10 -4.79
C SER A 248 -8.62 -26.22 -5.82
N ILE A 249 -7.88 -25.44 -6.62
CA ILE A 249 -8.43 -24.62 -7.71
C ILE A 249 -8.93 -25.52 -8.85
N ASN A 250 -8.17 -26.56 -9.23
CA ASN A 250 -8.54 -27.50 -10.30
C ASN A 250 -9.79 -28.31 -9.95
N ILE A 251 -9.97 -28.68 -8.68
CA ILE A 251 -11.22 -29.26 -8.18
C ILE A 251 -12.40 -28.31 -8.45
N CYS A 252 -12.26 -27.02 -8.12
CA CYS A 252 -13.33 -26.05 -8.34
C CYS A 252 -13.64 -25.85 -9.82
N LYS A 253 -12.60 -25.69 -10.68
CA LYS A 253 -12.73 -25.59 -12.14
C LYS A 253 -13.46 -26.80 -12.74
N TYR A 254 -13.22 -28.00 -12.21
CA TYR A 254 -13.85 -29.22 -12.72
C TYR A 254 -15.34 -29.31 -12.36
N PHE A 255 -15.68 -29.05 -11.10
CA PHE A 255 -17.02 -29.34 -10.59
C PHE A 255 -18.02 -28.19 -10.71
N ASN A 256 -17.53 -26.94 -10.75
CA ASN A 256 -18.37 -25.74 -10.68
C ASN A 256 -18.01 -24.76 -11.80
N LYS A 257 -18.97 -24.49 -12.68
CA LYS A 257 -18.97 -23.32 -13.59
C LYS A 257 -19.91 -22.26 -12.99
N ASP A 258 -19.57 -20.99 -13.14
CA ASP A 258 -20.33 -19.83 -12.61
C ASP A 258 -20.52 -19.84 -11.08
N LEU A 259 -19.42 -19.91 -10.33
CA LEU A 259 -19.49 -19.97 -8.88
C LEU A 259 -20.14 -18.72 -8.27
N LYS A 260 -21.11 -18.91 -7.36
CA LYS A 260 -21.76 -17.82 -6.59
C LYS A 260 -21.08 -17.53 -5.26
N ARG A 261 -20.61 -18.56 -4.57
CA ARG A 261 -19.98 -18.42 -3.25
C ARG A 261 -18.73 -19.25 -3.15
N LEU A 262 -17.73 -18.72 -2.45
CA LEU A 262 -16.48 -19.40 -2.19
C LEU A 262 -16.18 -19.39 -0.69
N VAL A 263 -15.69 -20.51 -0.17
CA VAL A 263 -15.12 -20.59 1.17
C VAL A 263 -13.61 -20.69 1.02
N VAL A 264 -12.87 -19.86 1.75
CA VAL A 264 -11.41 -19.80 1.73
C VAL A 264 -10.88 -20.18 3.09
N ALA A 265 -9.89 -21.06 3.15
CA ALA A 265 -9.24 -21.47 4.39
C ALA A 265 -7.73 -21.67 4.21
N SER A 266 -6.99 -21.84 5.31
CA SER A 266 -5.55 -22.04 5.25
C SER A 266 -5.18 -23.41 4.68
N GLY A 267 -4.22 -23.44 3.76
CA GLY A 267 -3.59 -24.70 3.31
C GLY A 267 -2.52 -25.24 4.25
N LYS A 268 -2.17 -24.51 5.32
CA LYS A 268 -1.11 -24.87 6.28
C LYS A 268 -1.64 -25.61 7.51
N ASN A 269 -2.84 -25.27 7.97
CA ASN A 269 -3.49 -25.85 9.15
C ASN A 269 -5.00 -25.96 8.93
N PHE A 270 -5.60 -27.10 9.28
CA PHE A 270 -6.91 -27.50 8.76
C PHE A 270 -8.14 -27.46 9.70
N PRO A 271 -8.07 -27.20 11.02
CA PRO A 271 -9.25 -27.30 11.88
C PRO A 271 -10.36 -26.34 11.46
N ASP A 272 -10.01 -25.12 11.06
CA ASP A 272 -10.99 -24.11 10.64
C ASP A 272 -11.72 -24.56 9.37
N ALA A 273 -10.98 -25.08 8.39
CA ALA A 273 -11.54 -25.63 7.16
C ALA A 273 -12.46 -26.85 7.42
N LEU A 274 -12.06 -27.76 8.32
CA LEU A 274 -12.83 -28.95 8.69
C LEU A 274 -14.18 -28.57 9.33
N SER A 275 -14.18 -27.60 10.24
CA SER A 275 -15.42 -27.10 10.83
C SER A 275 -16.32 -26.40 9.80
N GLY A 276 -15.74 -25.88 8.72
CA GLY A 276 -16.43 -25.24 7.61
C GLY A 276 -17.06 -26.17 6.58
N ILE A 277 -16.80 -27.49 6.59
CA ILE A 277 -17.30 -28.41 5.56
C ILE A 277 -18.84 -28.39 5.49
N ALA A 278 -19.52 -28.45 6.63
CA ALA A 278 -20.98 -28.41 6.70
C ALA A 278 -21.53 -27.07 6.18
N LEU A 279 -20.90 -25.96 6.54
CA LEU A 279 -21.24 -24.61 6.07
C LEU A 279 -21.13 -24.49 4.56
N SER A 280 -19.99 -24.91 4.04
CA SER A 280 -19.65 -24.94 2.63
C SER A 280 -20.64 -25.81 1.84
N ALA A 281 -21.01 -26.98 2.37
CA ALA A 281 -22.02 -27.85 1.77
C ALA A 281 -23.42 -27.19 1.73
N LYS A 282 -23.86 -26.60 2.84
CA LYS A 282 -25.15 -25.89 2.94
C LYS A 282 -25.28 -24.76 1.92
N PHE A 283 -24.20 -24.00 1.73
CA PHE A 283 -24.18 -22.89 0.76
C PHE A 283 -23.81 -23.30 -0.67
N LYS A 284 -23.53 -24.60 -0.93
CA LYS A 284 -23.02 -25.10 -2.21
C LYS A 284 -21.77 -24.31 -2.68
N ALA A 285 -20.92 -23.94 -1.72
CA ALA A 285 -19.80 -23.04 -1.90
C ALA A 285 -18.50 -23.83 -1.68
N PRO A 286 -17.70 -24.20 -2.69
CA PRO A 286 -16.47 -24.98 -2.52
C PRO A 286 -15.51 -24.37 -1.50
N ILE A 287 -14.70 -25.23 -0.87
CA ILE A 287 -13.57 -24.81 -0.06
C ILE A 287 -12.33 -24.77 -0.94
N VAL A 288 -11.71 -23.60 -1.07
CA VAL A 288 -10.38 -23.44 -1.65
C VAL A 288 -9.40 -23.11 -0.53
N ILE A 289 -8.24 -23.76 -0.57
CA ILE A 289 -7.17 -23.48 0.38
C ILE A 289 -6.19 -22.48 -0.22
N THR A 290 -5.67 -21.57 0.60
CA THR A 290 -4.73 -20.54 0.15
C THR A 290 -3.74 -20.16 1.26
N ASP A 291 -2.69 -19.47 0.86
CA ASP A 291 -1.77 -18.70 1.69
C ASP A 291 -1.18 -17.51 0.88
N GLU A 292 -0.16 -16.85 1.43
CA GLU A 292 0.52 -15.73 0.79
C GLU A 292 1.17 -16.08 -0.56
N SER A 293 1.52 -17.36 -0.79
CA SER A 293 2.23 -17.80 -1.98
C SER A 293 1.33 -17.92 -3.21
N ASN A 294 0.05 -18.27 -3.03
CA ASN A 294 -0.88 -18.58 -4.14
C ASN A 294 -2.09 -17.63 -4.23
N VAL A 295 -2.25 -16.64 -3.34
CA VAL A 295 -3.43 -15.76 -3.32
C VAL A 295 -3.73 -15.07 -4.66
N GLU A 296 -2.71 -14.72 -5.43
CA GLU A 296 -2.89 -14.11 -6.76
C GLU A 296 -3.49 -15.08 -7.79
N GLU A 297 -3.07 -16.35 -7.74
CA GLU A 297 -3.64 -17.40 -8.60
C GLU A 297 -5.12 -17.61 -8.26
N LEU A 298 -5.44 -17.58 -6.96
CA LEU A 298 -6.82 -17.62 -6.47
C LEU A 298 -7.64 -16.38 -6.90
N LYS A 299 -7.09 -15.17 -6.74
CA LYS A 299 -7.73 -13.92 -7.19
C LYS A 299 -8.06 -13.99 -8.68
N SER A 300 -7.11 -14.45 -9.49
CA SER A 300 -7.31 -14.58 -10.94
C SER A 300 -8.39 -15.60 -11.28
N TYR A 301 -8.48 -16.72 -10.56
CA TYR A 301 -9.57 -17.69 -10.72
C TYR A 301 -10.94 -17.09 -10.36
N ILE A 302 -11.01 -16.31 -9.27
CA ILE A 302 -12.22 -15.65 -8.76
C ILE A 302 -12.75 -14.59 -9.74
N GLN A 303 -11.87 -13.83 -10.41
CA GLN A 303 -12.25 -12.82 -11.41
C GLN A 303 -13.05 -13.39 -12.59
N ASP A 304 -12.85 -14.67 -12.90
CA ASP A 304 -13.61 -15.36 -13.96
C ASP A 304 -14.96 -15.94 -13.45
N GLN A 305 -15.32 -15.73 -12.19
CA GLN A 305 -16.54 -16.25 -11.56
C GLN A 305 -17.57 -15.15 -11.28
N LYS A 306 -18.84 -15.55 -11.09
CA LYS A 306 -19.94 -14.62 -10.80
C LYS A 306 -20.28 -14.60 -9.31
N LEU A 307 -19.25 -14.39 -8.48
CA LEU A 307 -19.36 -14.47 -7.03
C LEU A 307 -20.25 -13.35 -6.46
N ASP A 308 -20.99 -13.66 -5.39
CA ASP A 308 -21.68 -12.70 -4.52
C ASP A 308 -20.97 -12.59 -3.14
N LYS A 309 -20.26 -13.65 -2.73
CA LYS A 309 -19.65 -13.74 -1.41
C LYS A 309 -18.44 -14.68 -1.33
N ILE A 310 -17.40 -14.22 -0.63
CA ILE A 310 -16.30 -15.04 -0.10
C ILE A 310 -16.42 -15.12 1.42
N ILE A 311 -16.26 -16.32 1.97
CA ILE A 311 -16.18 -16.57 3.41
C ILE A 311 -14.80 -17.09 3.75
N ILE A 312 -14.02 -16.32 4.50
CA ILE A 312 -12.71 -16.74 5.02
C ILE A 312 -12.90 -17.43 6.37
N LEU A 313 -12.30 -18.61 6.54
CA LEU A 313 -12.31 -19.36 7.79
C LEU A 313 -10.95 -19.28 8.48
N GLY A 314 -10.95 -18.88 9.74
CA GLY A 314 -9.76 -18.80 10.58
C GLY A 314 -9.24 -17.37 10.79
N GLY A 315 -8.44 -17.21 11.84
CA GLY A 315 -7.87 -15.92 12.24
C GLY A 315 -6.74 -15.44 11.32
N GLU A 316 -6.24 -14.22 11.56
CA GLU A 316 -5.22 -13.57 10.73
C GLU A 316 -3.87 -14.32 10.72
N ASN A 317 -3.57 -15.10 11.77
CA ASN A 317 -2.36 -15.94 11.79
C ASN A 317 -2.40 -17.10 10.78
N MET A 318 -3.60 -17.48 10.29
CA MET A 318 -3.80 -18.60 9.37
C MET A 318 -4.00 -18.11 7.94
N ILE A 319 -4.77 -17.03 7.78
CA ILE A 319 -4.98 -16.29 6.54
C ILE A 319 -4.79 -14.81 6.87
N SER A 320 -3.65 -14.24 6.50
CA SER A 320 -3.29 -12.86 6.86
C SER A 320 -4.31 -11.83 6.37
N LYS A 321 -4.29 -10.66 7.01
CA LYS A 321 -5.12 -9.54 6.56
C LYS A 321 -4.77 -9.12 5.13
N ASP A 322 -3.50 -9.25 4.74
CA ASP A 322 -3.06 -8.98 3.36
C ASP A 322 -3.72 -9.92 2.35
N VAL A 323 -3.83 -11.22 2.66
CA VAL A 323 -4.54 -12.17 1.80
C VAL A 323 -6.04 -11.80 1.70
N GLU A 324 -6.67 -11.44 2.82
CA GLU A 324 -8.07 -10.98 2.80
C GLU A 324 -8.25 -9.70 1.97
N ASP A 325 -7.36 -8.72 2.11
CA ASP A 325 -7.40 -7.48 1.35
C ASP A 325 -7.25 -7.74 -0.15
N ILE A 326 -6.33 -8.63 -0.55
CA ILE A 326 -6.14 -9.01 -1.98
C ILE A 326 -7.40 -9.68 -2.56
N LEU A 327 -8.09 -10.51 -1.75
CA LEU A 327 -9.32 -11.17 -2.16
C LEU A 327 -10.54 -10.23 -2.11
N ASN A 328 -10.46 -9.09 -1.42
CA ASN A 328 -11.54 -8.14 -1.30
C ASN A 328 -11.43 -7.04 -2.37
N PRO A 329 -12.29 -7.05 -3.41
CA PRO A 329 -12.21 -6.07 -4.50
C PRO A 329 -12.44 -4.62 -4.02
N LEU A 330 -13.08 -4.45 -2.86
CA LEU A 330 -13.32 -3.13 -2.27
C LEU A 330 -12.09 -2.58 -1.52
N SER A 331 -11.08 -3.41 -1.24
CA SER A 331 -9.87 -2.96 -0.54
C SER A 331 -9.02 -2.04 -1.43
N LEU A 332 -8.34 -1.06 -0.81
CA LEU A 332 -7.45 -0.18 -1.55
C LEU A 332 -6.25 -0.92 -2.15
N LYS A 333 -5.77 -1.99 -1.49
CA LYS A 333 -4.70 -2.83 -2.02
C LYS A 333 -5.14 -3.55 -3.30
N SER A 334 -6.34 -4.13 -3.33
CA SER A 334 -6.88 -4.74 -4.56
C SER A 334 -7.02 -3.69 -5.65
N LYS A 335 -7.67 -2.55 -5.35
CA LYS A 335 -7.83 -1.45 -6.31
C LYS A 335 -6.50 -0.94 -6.87
N ALA A 336 -5.45 -0.89 -6.07
CA ALA A 336 -4.11 -0.49 -6.50
C ALA A 336 -3.49 -1.50 -7.47
N GLN A 337 -3.62 -2.80 -7.17
CA GLN A 337 -3.17 -3.85 -8.09
C GLN A 337 -3.96 -3.85 -9.39
N ASP A 338 -5.28 -3.66 -9.30
CA ASP A 338 -6.16 -3.65 -10.47
C ASP A 338 -5.85 -2.43 -11.35
N PHE A 339 -5.65 -1.25 -10.75
CA PHE A 339 -5.15 -0.06 -11.45
C PHE A 339 -3.83 -0.36 -12.17
N MET A 340 -2.82 -0.91 -11.49
CA MET A 340 -1.55 -1.27 -12.14
C MET A 340 -1.70 -2.34 -13.23
N LYS A 341 -2.57 -3.33 -13.03
CA LYS A 341 -2.87 -4.35 -14.04
C LYS A 341 -3.49 -3.73 -15.28
N CYS A 342 -4.40 -2.77 -15.13
CA CYS A 342 -4.95 -2.02 -16.25
C CYS A 342 -3.85 -1.23 -16.98
N LEU A 343 -2.94 -0.56 -16.25
CA LEU A 343 -1.81 0.15 -16.84
C LEU A 343 -0.86 -0.76 -17.63
N LEU A 344 -0.41 -1.86 -17.02
CA LEU A 344 0.52 -2.81 -17.63
C LEU A 344 -0.07 -3.47 -18.89
N ASN A 345 -1.39 -3.71 -18.90
CA ASN A 345 -2.11 -4.29 -20.03
C ASN A 345 -2.65 -3.25 -21.03
N LYS A 346 -2.29 -1.97 -20.89
CA LYS A 346 -2.72 -0.87 -21.76
C LYS A 346 -4.24 -0.66 -21.80
N LYS A 347 -4.95 -1.04 -20.74
CA LYS A 347 -6.39 -0.85 -20.57
C LYS A 347 -6.69 0.49 -19.90
N ILE A 348 -6.42 1.57 -20.62
CA ILE A 348 -6.44 2.92 -20.05
C ILE A 348 -7.85 3.35 -19.64
N ASP A 349 -8.88 2.95 -20.40
CA ASP A 349 -10.26 3.35 -20.11
C ASP A 349 -10.71 2.84 -18.72
N GLU A 350 -10.36 1.60 -18.37
CA GLU A 350 -10.62 1.00 -17.05
C GLU A 350 -9.80 1.71 -15.95
N ALA A 351 -8.53 2.01 -16.21
CA ALA A 351 -7.66 2.68 -15.23
C ALA A 351 -8.18 4.09 -14.86
N VAL A 352 -8.78 4.81 -15.83
CA VAL A 352 -9.29 6.17 -15.66
C VAL A 352 -10.52 6.22 -14.75
N GLU A 353 -11.32 5.16 -14.67
CA GLU A 353 -12.51 5.10 -13.78
C GLU A 353 -12.14 5.11 -12.29
N GLY A 354 -10.95 4.61 -11.96
CA GLY A 354 -10.40 4.61 -10.60
C GLY A 354 -9.99 6.00 -10.11
N LEU A 355 -9.92 7.00 -10.98
CA LEU A 355 -9.39 8.33 -10.66
C LEU A 355 -10.45 9.26 -10.09
N SER A 356 -9.99 10.22 -9.28
CA SER A 356 -10.78 11.34 -8.80
C SER A 356 -11.26 12.21 -9.97
N THR A 357 -12.36 12.94 -9.77
CA THR A 357 -12.93 13.84 -10.79
C THR A 357 -11.91 14.89 -11.26
N ASP A 358 -11.15 15.47 -10.32
CA ASP A 358 -10.14 16.48 -10.63
C ASP A 358 -9.04 15.90 -11.53
N LEU A 359 -8.51 14.72 -11.19
CA LEU A 359 -7.46 14.08 -11.98
C LEU A 359 -8.00 13.64 -13.35
N ARG A 360 -9.21 13.08 -13.41
CA ARG A 360 -9.85 12.68 -14.67
C ARG A 360 -10.12 13.87 -15.59
N SER A 361 -10.57 14.99 -15.03
CA SER A 361 -10.90 16.21 -15.79
C SER A 361 -9.66 16.96 -16.29
N GLY A 362 -8.61 17.08 -15.47
CA GLY A 362 -7.43 17.87 -15.79
C GLY A 362 -6.49 17.20 -16.79
N TYR A 363 -6.51 15.86 -16.88
CA TYR A 363 -5.87 15.19 -18.00
C TYR A 363 -6.80 15.14 -19.22
N GLY A 364 -8.08 14.79 -19.11
CA GLY A 364 -8.91 14.53 -20.29
C GLY A 364 -8.51 13.22 -21.00
N GLU A 365 -9.45 12.56 -21.67
CA GLU A 365 -9.29 11.17 -22.11
C GLU A 365 -8.10 10.93 -23.07
N SER A 366 -7.83 11.88 -23.97
CA SER A 366 -6.76 11.78 -24.97
C SER A 366 -5.36 11.98 -24.39
N ILE A 367 -5.19 12.93 -23.48
CA ILE A 367 -3.91 13.20 -22.81
C ILE A 367 -3.62 12.09 -21.80
N MET A 368 -4.63 11.51 -21.13
CA MET A 368 -4.46 10.30 -20.33
C MET A 368 -3.88 9.15 -21.15
N LYS A 369 -4.51 8.86 -22.30
CA LYS A 369 -4.00 7.85 -23.25
C LYS A 369 -2.55 8.15 -23.65
N SER A 370 -2.19 9.41 -23.87
CA SER A 370 -0.81 9.83 -24.17
C SER A 370 0.16 9.70 -22.99
N CYS A 371 -0.21 10.13 -21.79
CA CYS A 371 0.62 10.06 -20.59
C CYS A 371 0.89 8.60 -20.20
N PHE A 372 -0.12 7.74 -20.21
CA PHE A 372 0.04 6.34 -19.87
C PHE A 372 0.74 5.53 -20.96
N SER A 373 0.49 5.81 -22.25
CA SER A 373 1.25 5.16 -23.33
C SER A 373 2.73 5.50 -23.31
N SER A 374 3.12 6.64 -22.73
CA SER A 374 4.52 7.03 -22.54
C SER A 374 5.21 6.37 -21.33
N MET A 375 4.44 5.79 -20.39
CA MET A 375 4.99 5.04 -19.27
C MET A 375 5.45 3.64 -19.74
N SER A 376 6.74 3.51 -20.01
CA SER A 376 7.34 2.22 -20.37
C SER A 376 7.64 1.39 -19.12
N PHE A 377 6.69 0.56 -18.69
CA PHE A 377 6.89 -0.48 -17.67
C PHE A 377 7.55 -1.76 -18.25
N LYS A 378 8.34 -1.62 -19.32
CA LYS A 378 8.97 -2.75 -20.01
C LYS A 378 9.88 -3.51 -19.05
N GLY A 379 9.69 -4.82 -18.94
CA GLY A 379 10.47 -5.68 -18.03
C GLY A 379 10.04 -5.62 -16.57
N MET A 380 8.88 -5.03 -16.27
CA MET A 380 8.25 -5.05 -14.94
C MET A 380 7.38 -6.30 -14.79
N ASP A 381 7.56 -7.02 -13.69
CA ASP A 381 6.72 -8.18 -13.38
C ASP A 381 5.25 -7.78 -13.23
N ALA A 382 4.32 -8.64 -13.66
CA ALA A 382 2.89 -8.39 -13.50
C ALA A 382 2.47 -8.34 -12.01
N LYS A 383 3.21 -9.03 -11.14
CA LYS A 383 2.96 -9.11 -9.70
C LYS A 383 3.94 -8.22 -8.92
N PRO A 384 3.46 -7.34 -8.02
CA PRO A 384 4.36 -6.62 -7.12
C PRO A 384 5.05 -7.58 -6.15
N LEU A 385 6.31 -7.28 -5.82
CA LEU A 385 7.08 -7.96 -4.77
C LEU A 385 6.50 -7.69 -3.37
N ASN A 386 5.99 -6.48 -3.16
CA ASN A 386 5.45 -6.04 -1.88
C ASN A 386 4.32 -5.03 -2.08
N ILE A 387 3.37 -5.01 -1.16
CA ILE A 387 2.26 -4.07 -1.12
C ILE A 387 2.15 -3.52 0.29
N LYS A 388 2.26 -2.20 0.45
CA LYS A 388 2.13 -1.52 1.75
C LYS A 388 1.01 -0.50 1.68
N GLN A 389 0.15 -0.46 2.70
CA GLN A 389 -0.85 0.59 2.86
C GLN A 389 -0.50 1.46 4.05
N GLU A 390 -0.64 2.78 3.89
CA GLU A 390 -0.39 3.79 4.91
C GLU A 390 -1.56 4.77 4.96
N LYS A 391 -1.94 5.21 6.17
CA LYS A 391 -2.94 6.26 6.34
C LYS A 391 -2.29 7.62 6.18
N LEU A 392 -2.84 8.44 5.29
CA LEU A 392 -2.42 9.82 5.09
C LEU A 392 -3.41 10.79 5.76
N PRO A 393 -3.04 12.06 5.98
CA PRO A 393 -3.97 13.07 6.52
C PRO A 393 -5.23 13.29 5.67
N LEU A 394 -5.15 13.09 4.34
CA LEU A 394 -6.27 13.29 3.40
C LEU A 394 -6.82 11.99 2.80
N GLY A 395 -6.43 10.83 3.33
CA GLY A 395 -6.91 9.55 2.84
C GLY A 395 -5.92 8.43 3.10
N ASN A 396 -5.56 7.68 2.06
CA ASN A 396 -4.69 6.52 2.17
C ASN A 396 -3.70 6.49 1.02
N MET A 397 -2.56 5.84 1.24
CA MET A 397 -1.58 5.56 0.20
C MET A 397 -1.34 4.06 0.14
N VAL A 398 -1.34 3.50 -1.06
CA VAL A 398 -0.87 2.15 -1.33
C VAL A 398 0.43 2.24 -2.11
N THR A 399 1.49 1.61 -1.62
CA THR A 399 2.78 1.49 -2.28
C THR A 399 2.93 0.06 -2.81
N LEU A 400 3.15 -0.06 -4.12
CA LEU A 400 3.43 -1.31 -4.81
C LEU A 400 4.91 -1.34 -5.20
N THR A 401 5.66 -2.30 -4.70
CA THR A 401 7.09 -2.44 -5.02
C THR A 401 7.27 -3.49 -6.10
N TYR A 402 7.93 -3.13 -7.19
CA TYR A 402 8.19 -4.01 -8.33
C TYR A 402 9.67 -4.16 -8.61
N LYS A 403 10.05 -5.34 -9.10
CA LYS A 403 11.32 -5.51 -9.80
C LYS A 403 11.14 -5.04 -11.24
N VAL A 404 12.11 -4.28 -11.73
CA VAL A 404 12.12 -3.84 -13.13
C VAL A 404 13.47 -4.24 -13.73
N GLU A 405 13.42 -4.97 -14.84
CA GLU A 405 14.63 -5.37 -15.55
C GLU A 405 15.48 -4.16 -15.95
N GLY A 406 16.79 -4.22 -15.67
CA GLY A 406 17.74 -3.16 -16.01
C GLY A 406 17.84 -2.00 -15.01
N LEU A 407 17.01 -1.93 -13.96
CA LEU A 407 17.18 -0.98 -12.87
C LEU A 407 18.01 -1.57 -11.72
N PRO A 408 18.93 -0.79 -11.11
CA PRO A 408 19.75 -1.25 -9.98
C PRO A 408 18.97 -1.36 -8.67
N THR A 409 17.75 -0.82 -8.62
CA THR A 409 16.87 -0.79 -7.45
C THR A 409 15.45 -1.16 -7.87
N ASN A 410 14.65 -1.63 -6.93
CA ASN A 410 13.23 -1.86 -7.16
C ASN A 410 12.52 -0.52 -7.42
N LEU A 411 11.35 -0.55 -8.05
CA LEU A 411 10.52 0.62 -8.29
C LEU A 411 9.33 0.59 -7.33
N ASN A 412 9.13 1.67 -6.58
CA ASN A 412 7.93 1.89 -5.79
C ASN A 412 6.92 2.71 -6.61
N ILE A 413 5.72 2.18 -6.78
CA ILE A 413 4.56 2.93 -7.27
C ILE A 413 3.69 3.29 -6.08
N LYS A 414 3.57 4.59 -5.78
CA LYS A 414 2.70 5.11 -4.73
C LYS A 414 1.40 5.58 -5.36
N ILE A 415 0.27 5.10 -4.87
CA ILE A 415 -1.07 5.48 -5.32
C ILE A 415 -1.80 6.04 -4.12
N LYS A 416 -2.23 7.30 -4.19
CA LYS A 416 -2.96 7.98 -3.11
C LYS A 416 -4.44 8.02 -3.42
N TYR A 417 -5.23 7.59 -2.44
CA TYR A 417 -6.68 7.49 -2.48
C TYR A 417 -7.30 8.49 -1.52
N ASP A 418 -8.36 9.16 -1.97
CA ASP A 418 -9.19 9.99 -1.10
C ASP A 418 -10.07 9.09 -0.20
N ASN A 419 -10.91 9.72 0.62
CA ASN A 419 -11.79 9.01 1.55
C ASN A 419 -12.89 8.21 0.83
N ASP A 420 -13.21 8.53 -0.42
CA ASP A 420 -14.16 7.79 -1.27
C ASP A 420 -13.47 6.64 -2.04
N GLY A 421 -12.15 6.49 -1.87
CA GLY A 421 -11.36 5.45 -2.51
C GLY A 421 -11.09 5.72 -3.99
N LYS A 422 -11.11 6.98 -4.44
CA LYS A 422 -10.67 7.42 -5.77
C LYS A 422 -9.23 7.90 -5.75
N ILE A 423 -8.50 7.65 -6.83
CA ILE A 423 -7.09 8.00 -6.96
C ILE A 423 -6.97 9.50 -7.25
N TYR A 424 -6.39 10.26 -6.31
CA TYR A 424 -6.12 11.69 -6.52
C TYR A 424 -4.67 11.99 -6.90
N ASP A 425 -3.76 11.03 -6.71
CA ASP A 425 -2.36 11.17 -7.08
C ASP A 425 -1.70 9.79 -7.24
N PHE A 426 -0.72 9.67 -8.14
CA PHE A 426 0.08 8.46 -8.28
C PHE A 426 1.46 8.77 -8.83
N THR A 427 2.50 8.17 -8.23
CA THR A 427 3.90 8.48 -8.54
C THR A 427 4.75 7.23 -8.58
N SER A 428 5.83 7.26 -9.34
CA SER A 428 6.88 6.25 -9.29
C SER A 428 8.17 6.84 -8.70
N GLU A 429 8.84 6.08 -7.85
CA GLU A 429 10.17 6.42 -7.32
C GLU A 429 11.03 5.17 -7.22
N ALA A 430 12.35 5.33 -7.28
CA ALA A 430 13.25 4.24 -6.92
C ALA A 430 13.01 3.86 -5.46
N ALA A 431 12.84 2.56 -5.17
CA ALA A 431 12.75 2.07 -3.82
C ALA A 431 14.02 2.48 -3.08
N THR A 432 13.86 3.23 -1.99
CA THR A 432 14.96 3.81 -1.23
C THR A 432 15.99 2.75 -0.88
N VAL A 433 17.19 2.92 -1.42
CA VAL A 433 18.41 2.36 -0.82
C VAL A 433 18.58 3.13 0.50
N GLY A 434 18.83 2.44 1.62
CA GLY A 434 18.87 3.09 2.93
C GLY A 434 19.73 4.36 2.93
N SER A 435 19.23 5.44 3.56
CA SER A 435 19.97 6.70 3.67
C SER A 435 21.07 6.58 4.73
N ASN A 436 22.24 7.17 4.45
CA ASN A 436 23.32 7.30 5.44
C ASN A 436 23.23 8.61 6.22
N TYR A 437 22.14 9.38 6.06
CA TYR A 437 21.93 10.63 6.76
C TYR A 437 22.03 10.44 8.28
N LYS A 438 22.72 11.38 8.91
CA LYS A 438 22.78 11.54 10.37
C LYS A 438 22.49 13.00 10.70
N LEU A 439 21.82 13.20 11.83
CA LEU A 439 21.66 14.54 12.38
C LEU A 439 23.04 15.16 12.69
N PRO A 440 23.17 16.50 12.56
CA PRO A 440 24.40 17.18 12.94
C PRO A 440 24.76 16.92 14.40
N SER A 441 26.06 16.77 14.71
CA SER A 441 26.55 16.40 16.04
C SER A 441 26.24 17.40 17.16
N TYR A 442 25.89 18.64 16.80
CA TYR A 442 25.52 19.70 17.75
C TYR A 442 24.03 19.73 18.10
N VAL A 443 23.21 18.87 17.46
CA VAL A 443 21.78 18.75 17.75
C VAL A 443 21.57 18.00 19.07
N ASN A 444 20.72 18.54 19.93
CA ASN A 444 20.27 17.88 21.15
C ASN A 444 18.80 17.45 20.98
N THR A 445 18.58 16.19 20.61
CA THR A 445 17.23 15.65 20.39
C THR A 445 16.38 15.60 21.66
N ASP A 446 16.99 15.61 22.85
CA ASP A 446 16.25 15.63 24.11
C ASP A 446 15.67 17.01 24.43
N ALA A 447 16.13 18.07 23.74
CA ALA A 447 15.71 19.44 23.98
C ALA A 447 14.40 19.84 23.29
N PHE A 448 13.82 18.99 22.42
CA PHE A 448 12.58 19.30 21.70
C PHE A 448 11.72 18.05 21.45
N THR A 449 10.51 18.25 20.96
CA THR A 449 9.59 17.20 20.49
C THR A 449 9.06 17.56 19.11
N GLU A 450 8.83 16.57 18.25
CA GLU A 450 8.18 16.77 16.95
C GLU A 450 6.69 16.40 17.00
N LYS A 451 5.86 17.22 16.36
CA LYS A 451 4.42 17.01 16.21
C LYS A 451 4.04 17.09 14.74
N ASN A 452 3.28 16.11 14.25
CA ASN A 452 2.69 16.17 12.91
C ASN A 452 1.64 17.28 12.85
N VAL A 453 1.73 18.10 11.81
CA VAL A 453 0.82 19.21 11.52
C VAL A 453 0.45 19.19 10.04
N ALA A 454 -0.47 20.06 9.65
CA ALA A 454 -0.73 20.29 8.23
C ALA A 454 -1.14 21.75 8.00
N ILE A 455 -0.79 22.28 6.84
CA ILE A 455 -1.06 23.66 6.42
C ILE A 455 -1.94 23.70 5.16
N GLY A 456 -2.51 24.85 4.84
CA GLY A 456 -3.36 25.05 3.67
C GLY A 456 -4.79 24.49 3.84
N ASP A 457 -5.59 24.67 2.80
CA ASP A 457 -6.99 24.26 2.75
C ASP A 457 -7.16 22.76 2.53
N GLU A 458 -8.34 22.20 2.84
CA GLU A 458 -8.58 20.75 2.76
C GLU A 458 -8.24 20.13 1.40
N LYS A 459 -8.46 20.87 0.30
CA LYS A 459 -8.16 20.40 -1.06
C LYS A 459 -6.65 20.22 -1.33
N TYR A 460 -5.80 21.06 -0.72
CA TYR A 460 -4.34 21.03 -0.93
C TYR A 460 -3.59 21.00 0.39
N LYS A 461 -4.11 20.26 1.36
CA LYS A 461 -3.57 20.26 2.72
C LYS A 461 -2.17 19.65 2.71
N LEU A 462 -1.15 20.40 3.11
CA LEU A 462 0.23 19.92 3.04
C LEU A 462 0.66 19.35 4.39
N PRO A 463 1.11 18.08 4.44
CA PRO A 463 1.62 17.49 5.67
C PRO A 463 2.92 18.19 6.07
N GLY A 464 3.12 18.33 7.37
CA GLY A 464 4.34 18.89 7.93
C GLY A 464 4.62 18.43 9.34
N VAL A 465 5.74 18.92 9.87
CA VAL A 465 6.22 18.64 11.21
C VAL A 465 6.58 19.95 11.89
N LEU A 466 6.10 20.10 13.13
CA LEU A 466 6.43 21.19 14.03
C LEU A 466 7.38 20.65 15.12
N SER A 467 8.63 21.12 15.10
CA SER A 467 9.63 20.90 16.16
C SER A 467 9.42 21.93 17.25
N ILE A 468 9.08 21.50 18.47
CA ILE A 468 8.75 22.35 19.62
C ILE A 468 9.79 22.14 20.72
N PRO A 469 10.52 23.19 21.15
CA PRO A 469 11.44 23.10 22.28
C PRO A 469 10.73 22.66 23.56
N LYS A 470 11.42 21.89 24.40
CA LYS A 470 10.96 21.57 25.75
C LYS A 470 11.30 22.72 26.69
N GLY A 471 10.40 23.02 27.62
CA GLY A 471 10.60 24.06 28.63
C GLY A 471 9.42 25.03 28.73
N LYS A 472 9.67 26.20 29.32
CA LYS A 472 8.66 27.26 29.46
C LYS A 472 8.60 28.09 28.18
N GLY A 473 7.58 27.85 27.36
CA GLY A 473 7.20 28.73 26.27
C GLY A 473 6.39 29.95 26.75
N PRO A 474 5.73 30.68 25.84
CA PRO A 474 5.67 30.43 24.40
C PRO A 474 7.03 30.70 23.70
N PHE A 475 7.34 29.97 22.62
CA PHE A 475 8.64 30.02 21.94
C PHE A 475 8.59 30.90 20.67
N PRO A 476 9.67 31.61 20.31
CA PRO A 476 9.82 32.14 18.96
C PRO A 476 9.81 30.98 17.96
N ALA A 477 9.35 31.23 16.72
CA ALA A 477 9.20 30.17 15.74
C ALA A 477 9.61 30.58 14.32
N VAL A 478 9.99 29.60 13.51
CA VAL A 478 10.42 29.80 12.12
C VAL A 478 9.62 28.89 11.18
N VAL A 479 9.14 29.46 10.07
CA VAL A 479 8.64 28.71 8.90
C VAL A 479 9.79 28.50 7.93
N LEU A 480 10.07 27.25 7.54
CA LEU A 480 11.06 26.95 6.48
C LEU A 480 10.36 26.88 5.11
N VAL A 481 10.90 27.60 4.11
CA VAL A 481 10.32 27.74 2.77
C VAL A 481 11.32 27.29 1.70
N HIS A 482 10.98 26.21 1.01
CA HIS A 482 11.82 25.47 0.06
C HIS A 482 12.33 26.31 -1.11
N GLY A 483 13.41 25.83 -1.72
CA GLY A 483 13.89 26.26 -3.03
C GLY A 483 13.01 25.84 -4.21
N SER A 484 13.58 25.98 -5.40
CA SER A 484 12.94 25.60 -6.65
C SER A 484 12.79 24.07 -6.77
N GLY A 485 11.76 23.64 -7.50
CA GLY A 485 11.44 22.22 -7.67
C GLY A 485 10.51 21.65 -6.60
N ALA A 486 10.19 20.36 -6.75
CA ALA A 486 9.24 19.61 -5.93
C ALA A 486 9.91 19.00 -4.69
N ASN A 487 10.24 19.85 -3.72
CA ASN A 487 10.97 19.47 -2.50
C ASN A 487 10.05 18.89 -1.41
N ASP A 488 10.53 17.86 -0.70
CA ASP A 488 9.93 17.38 0.54
C ASP A 488 10.20 18.36 1.70
N MET A 489 9.57 18.13 2.85
CA MET A 489 9.72 18.97 4.05
C MET A 489 11.15 19.07 4.61
N ASP A 490 12.06 18.18 4.21
CA ASP A 490 13.45 18.18 4.66
C ASP A 490 14.39 18.89 3.69
N GLU A 491 13.87 19.28 2.52
CA GLU A 491 14.65 19.71 1.36
C GLU A 491 15.75 18.69 1.03
N THR A 492 15.33 17.43 0.91
CA THR A 492 16.21 16.29 0.74
C THR A 492 16.90 16.29 -0.63
N TYR A 493 18.22 16.20 -0.62
CA TYR A 493 19.03 15.92 -1.80
C TYR A 493 20.12 14.91 -1.42
N GLY A 494 20.11 13.69 -1.98
CA GLY A 494 21.01 12.63 -1.54
C GLY A 494 20.90 12.35 -0.03
N ASP A 495 22.02 12.32 0.68
CA ASP A 495 22.08 12.20 2.15
C ASP A 495 22.10 13.57 2.86
N THR A 496 21.83 14.69 2.17
CA THR A 496 21.70 16.03 2.77
C THR A 496 20.22 16.35 3.01
N LYS A 497 19.90 16.86 4.21
CA LYS A 497 18.55 17.29 4.61
C LYS A 497 18.61 18.66 5.30
N VAL A 498 18.73 19.70 4.49
CA VAL A 498 19.03 21.06 4.95
C VAL A 498 18.00 21.59 5.95
N PHE A 499 16.71 21.36 5.69
CA PHE A 499 15.65 21.82 6.58
C PHE A 499 15.53 20.97 7.85
N LYS A 500 15.87 19.68 7.78
CA LYS A 500 15.93 18.84 8.98
C LYS A 500 17.04 19.30 9.92
N ASP A 501 18.22 19.60 9.38
CA ASP A 501 19.38 20.08 10.13
C ASP A 501 19.08 21.43 10.82
N ILE A 502 18.56 22.40 10.05
CA ILE A 502 18.17 23.71 10.58
C ILE A 502 17.07 23.56 11.62
N SER A 503 16.01 22.80 11.34
CA SER A 503 14.90 22.58 12.26
C SER A 503 15.38 22.02 13.60
N ALA A 504 16.19 20.96 13.57
CA ALA A 504 16.69 20.32 14.78
C ALA A 504 17.70 21.22 15.53
N GLY A 505 18.56 21.94 14.81
CA GLY A 505 19.54 22.86 15.39
C GLY A 505 18.89 24.06 16.10
N LEU A 506 17.89 24.68 15.47
CA LEU A 506 17.11 25.78 16.05
C LEU A 506 16.25 25.32 17.23
N ALA A 507 15.57 24.17 17.11
CA ALA A 507 14.76 23.59 18.18
C ALA A 507 15.59 23.21 19.41
N SER A 508 16.82 22.71 19.20
CA SER A 508 17.79 22.46 20.27
C SER A 508 18.16 23.72 21.06
N LYS A 509 17.90 24.91 20.50
CA LYS A 509 18.25 26.22 21.04
C LYS A 509 17.03 27.08 21.40
N GLY A 510 15.86 26.47 21.57
CA GLY A 510 14.67 27.17 22.08
C GLY A 510 13.84 27.90 21.02
N ILE A 511 14.03 27.59 19.74
CA ILE A 511 13.26 28.16 18.64
C ILE A 511 12.44 27.05 17.97
N ALA A 512 11.12 27.18 17.97
CA ALA A 512 10.26 26.22 17.28
C ALA A 512 10.38 26.34 15.76
N VAL A 513 10.19 25.24 15.03
CA VAL A 513 10.35 25.25 13.58
C VAL A 513 9.28 24.39 12.92
N ILE A 514 8.56 24.96 11.95
CA ILE A 514 7.67 24.20 11.06
C ILE A 514 8.34 23.96 9.71
N ARG A 515 8.27 22.70 9.27
CA ARG A 515 8.65 22.23 7.94
C ARG A 515 7.50 21.43 7.35
N TYR A 516 7.28 21.51 6.04
CA TYR A 516 6.09 20.94 5.39
C TYR A 516 6.40 20.51 3.95
N ASN A 517 5.70 19.53 3.37
CA ASN A 517 5.95 19.16 1.98
C ASN A 517 5.52 20.29 1.04
N LYS A 518 6.31 20.60 0.02
CA LYS A 518 5.89 21.56 -1.01
C LYS A 518 4.71 20.98 -1.81
N ARG A 519 3.79 21.82 -2.30
CA ARG A 519 2.61 21.36 -3.06
C ARG A 519 2.97 20.53 -4.29
N SER A 520 4.03 20.91 -5.00
CA SER A 520 4.53 20.17 -6.16
C SER A 520 5.19 18.82 -5.79
N ASN A 521 5.58 18.63 -4.53
CA ASN A 521 6.04 17.34 -4.00
C ASN A 521 4.90 16.47 -3.47
N GLU A 522 3.92 17.08 -2.78
CA GLU A 522 2.79 16.36 -2.20
C GLU A 522 1.75 15.97 -3.24
N TYR A 523 1.54 16.80 -4.27
CA TYR A 523 0.54 16.62 -5.32
C TYR A 523 1.14 16.77 -6.73
N PRO A 524 2.17 16.00 -7.10
CA PRO A 524 2.84 16.12 -8.39
C PRO A 524 1.88 15.96 -9.57
N SER A 525 0.93 15.03 -9.55
CA SER A 525 -0.03 14.89 -10.67
C SER A 525 -0.99 16.08 -10.78
N LEU A 526 -1.53 16.56 -9.66
CA LEU A 526 -2.46 17.71 -9.67
C LEU A 526 -1.76 19.03 -10.01
N THR A 527 -0.50 19.19 -9.59
CA THR A 527 0.28 20.39 -9.93
C THR A 527 0.79 20.34 -11.38
N ALA A 528 1.12 19.16 -11.91
CA ALA A 528 1.54 18.98 -13.29
C ALA A 528 0.42 19.28 -14.32
N ILE A 529 -0.85 19.30 -13.93
CA ILE A 529 -1.98 19.63 -14.82
C ILE A 529 -2.56 21.03 -14.60
N ASP A 530 -2.13 21.76 -13.57
CA ASP A 530 -2.55 23.14 -13.36
C ASP A 530 -1.77 24.07 -14.30
N THR A 531 -2.33 24.35 -15.49
CA THR A 531 -1.77 25.30 -16.47
C THR A 531 -1.66 26.73 -15.94
N LYS A 532 -2.31 27.01 -14.81
CA LYS A 532 -2.30 28.29 -14.09
C LYS A 532 -1.50 28.22 -12.79
N LEU A 533 -0.67 27.20 -12.58
CA LEU A 533 0.25 27.16 -11.45
C LEU A 533 1.23 28.33 -11.57
N ASP A 534 1.40 29.09 -10.49
CA ASP A 534 2.29 30.24 -10.40
C ASP A 534 3.10 30.19 -9.09
N LEU A 535 4.05 31.13 -8.90
CA LEU A 535 4.87 31.18 -7.68
C LEU A 535 4.05 31.37 -6.40
N ASN A 536 2.90 32.05 -6.48
CA ASN A 536 2.04 32.29 -5.33
C ASN A 536 1.37 31.00 -4.87
N LYS A 537 0.72 30.30 -5.80
CA LYS A 537 0.13 28.99 -5.58
C LYS A 537 1.17 27.95 -5.20
N GLU A 538 2.36 27.95 -5.79
CA GLU A 538 3.34 26.89 -5.51
C GLU A 538 4.08 27.10 -4.19
N THR A 539 4.28 28.35 -3.76
CA THR A 539 5.19 28.67 -2.64
C THR A 539 4.64 29.71 -1.66
N VAL A 540 4.23 30.91 -2.12
CA VAL A 540 3.93 32.04 -1.21
C VAL A 540 2.73 31.74 -0.31
N ASN A 541 1.61 31.28 -0.89
CA ASN A 541 0.36 31.06 -0.15
C ASN A 541 0.54 30.02 0.96
N ASP A 542 1.26 28.93 0.67
CA ASP A 542 1.53 27.89 1.67
C ASP A 542 2.39 28.41 2.82
N ALA A 543 3.43 29.20 2.52
CA ALA A 543 4.25 29.80 3.56
C ALA A 543 3.45 30.76 4.46
N VAL A 544 2.55 31.56 3.86
CA VAL A 544 1.63 32.43 4.59
C VAL A 544 0.69 31.61 5.49
N ASP A 545 0.18 30.49 5.03
CA ASP A 545 -0.67 29.61 5.84
C ASP A 545 0.10 28.92 6.97
N ALA A 546 1.36 28.55 6.74
CA ALA A 546 2.25 28.06 7.79
C ALA A 546 2.49 29.12 8.89
N VAL A 547 2.68 30.40 8.51
CA VAL A 547 2.77 31.52 9.47
C VAL A 547 1.47 31.63 10.27
N LYS A 548 0.30 31.60 9.60
CA LYS A 548 -1.01 31.66 10.27
C LYS A 548 -1.19 30.50 11.26
N LEU A 549 -0.76 29.29 10.91
CA LEU A 549 -0.83 28.13 11.80
C LEU A 549 0.04 28.33 13.05
N LEU A 550 1.30 28.75 12.88
CA LEU A 550 2.19 29.01 14.00
C LEU A 550 1.63 30.07 14.95
N LYS A 551 1.12 31.17 14.42
CA LYS A 551 0.52 32.25 15.24
C LYS A 551 -0.70 31.81 16.04
N LYS A 552 -1.40 30.75 15.63
CA LYS A 552 -2.54 30.17 16.35
C LYS A 552 -2.13 29.02 17.29
N THR A 553 -0.87 28.63 17.31
CA THR A 553 -0.38 27.51 18.11
C THR A 553 0.00 27.99 19.51
N LYS A 554 -0.56 27.37 20.56
CA LYS A 554 -0.45 27.83 21.96
C LYS A 554 1.00 27.89 22.47
N GLU A 555 1.82 26.97 22.01
CA GLU A 555 3.23 26.83 22.37
C GLU A 555 4.12 27.92 21.73
N ILE A 556 3.58 28.68 20.77
CA ILE A 556 4.33 29.64 19.95
C ILE A 556 4.00 31.07 20.36
N ASP A 557 5.02 31.91 20.45
CA ASP A 557 4.84 33.34 20.67
C ASP A 557 4.39 33.94 19.34
N SER A 558 3.10 34.23 19.24
CA SER A 558 2.47 34.75 18.02
C SER A 558 3.08 36.07 17.54
N SER A 559 3.82 36.79 18.40
CA SER A 559 4.52 38.02 18.02
C SER A 559 5.92 37.77 17.44
N LYS A 560 6.45 36.55 17.55
CA LYS A 560 7.83 36.16 17.22
C LYS A 560 7.88 35.00 16.22
N VAL A 561 7.10 35.11 15.15
CA VAL A 561 7.09 34.14 14.04
C VAL A 561 7.88 34.69 12.87
N PHE A 562 8.92 33.99 12.45
CA PHE A 562 9.83 34.38 11.38
C PHE A 562 9.68 33.45 10.17
N VAL A 563 10.14 33.90 9.01
CA VAL A 563 10.17 33.10 7.77
C VAL A 563 11.63 32.94 7.34
N LEU A 564 12.07 31.71 7.11
CA LEU A 564 13.37 31.41 6.52
C LEU A 564 13.14 30.74 5.17
N GLY A 565 13.52 31.43 4.10
CA GLY A 565 13.51 30.88 2.76
C GLY A 565 14.89 30.41 2.32
N HIS A 566 14.94 29.39 1.48
CA HIS A 566 16.14 28.93 0.77
C HIS A 566 15.96 29.08 -0.74
N SER A 567 16.98 29.56 -1.46
CA SER A 567 16.96 29.67 -2.93
C SER A 567 15.73 30.43 -3.46
N GLN A 568 14.84 29.83 -4.26
CA GLN A 568 13.55 30.42 -4.66
C GLN A 568 12.69 30.87 -3.46
N GLY A 569 12.66 30.11 -2.37
CA GLY A 569 11.97 30.51 -1.14
C GLY A 569 12.61 31.73 -0.47
N ALA A 570 13.95 31.85 -0.54
CA ALA A 570 14.66 33.04 -0.08
C ALA A 570 14.31 34.26 -0.94
N MET A 571 14.28 34.09 -2.27
CA MET A 571 13.82 35.12 -3.20
C MET A 571 12.41 35.61 -2.86
N LEU A 572 11.50 34.70 -2.51
CA LEU A 572 10.10 35.02 -2.22
C LEU A 572 9.84 35.44 -0.77
N THR A 573 10.82 35.35 0.11
CA THR A 573 10.66 35.71 1.54
C THR A 573 10.11 37.13 1.73
N PRO A 574 10.59 38.17 1.02
CA PRO A 574 10.02 39.52 1.13
C PRO A 574 8.53 39.59 0.75
N THR A 575 8.13 38.92 -0.32
CA THR A 575 6.73 38.84 -0.76
C THR A 575 5.87 38.10 0.27
N ILE A 576 6.37 36.99 0.84
CA ILE A 576 5.68 36.27 1.93
C ILE A 576 5.46 37.18 3.14
N LEU A 577 6.48 37.95 3.55
CA LEU A 577 6.37 38.88 4.68
C LEU A 577 5.32 39.97 4.42
N LYS A 578 5.31 40.54 3.20
CA LYS A 578 4.32 41.52 2.77
C LYS A 578 2.91 40.95 2.83
N ASP A 579 2.70 39.75 2.31
CA ASP A 579 1.37 39.11 2.23
C ASP A 579 0.86 38.63 3.60
N CYS A 580 1.77 38.37 4.54
CA CYS A 580 1.40 38.16 5.94
C CYS A 580 0.87 39.44 6.61
N GLY A 581 1.13 40.62 6.05
CA GLY A 581 0.73 41.93 6.57
C GLY A 581 1.47 42.37 7.84
N ASN A 582 1.18 43.59 8.31
CA ASN A 582 1.91 44.24 9.41
C ASN A 582 1.82 43.51 10.77
N SER A 583 0.82 42.66 10.98
CA SER A 583 0.66 41.84 12.18
C SER A 583 1.02 40.37 11.95
N GLY A 584 1.61 40.04 10.79
CA GLY A 584 1.95 38.71 10.34
C GLY A 584 3.27 38.18 10.91
N ALA A 585 4.28 38.02 10.07
CA ALA A 585 5.61 37.56 10.48
C ALA A 585 6.46 38.72 11.04
N ALA A 586 7.30 38.41 12.02
CA ALA A 586 8.19 39.34 12.72
C ALA A 586 9.43 39.73 11.90
N GLY A 587 9.92 38.85 11.01
CA GLY A 587 11.14 39.06 10.23
C GLY A 587 11.42 37.93 9.24
N GLY A 588 12.36 38.15 8.33
CA GLY A 588 12.76 37.18 7.30
C GLY A 588 14.24 36.83 7.31
N ILE A 589 14.55 35.58 6.98
CA ILE A 589 15.90 35.07 6.76
C ILE A 589 15.97 34.54 5.33
N MET A 590 16.93 35.01 4.55
CA MET A 590 17.11 34.68 3.14
C MET A 590 18.42 33.91 2.97
N MET A 591 18.33 32.60 2.73
CA MET A 591 19.48 31.75 2.46
C MET A 591 19.66 31.54 0.95
N ALA A 592 20.77 32.03 0.39
CA ALA A 592 21.05 31.93 -1.04
C ALA A 592 19.91 32.49 -1.93
N GLY A 593 19.38 33.68 -1.59
CA GLY A 593 18.26 34.28 -2.32
C GLY A 593 18.72 35.00 -3.59
N PRO A 594 18.34 34.54 -4.81
CA PRO A 594 18.62 35.28 -6.02
C PRO A 594 17.86 36.61 -6.04
N VAL A 595 18.49 37.67 -6.56
CA VAL A 595 17.79 38.94 -6.84
C VAL A 595 16.83 38.76 -8.02
N ASP A 596 17.28 38.04 -9.05
CA ASP A 596 16.52 37.71 -10.24
C ASP A 596 16.71 36.24 -10.59
N PHE A 597 15.62 35.49 -10.66
CA PHE A 597 15.65 34.05 -10.89
C PHE A 597 16.18 33.70 -12.28
N LEU A 598 15.75 34.40 -13.34
CA LEU A 598 16.09 34.07 -14.72
C LEU A 598 17.55 34.41 -15.01
N ASP A 599 18.04 35.54 -14.51
CA ASP A 599 19.45 35.92 -14.62
C ASP A 599 20.33 34.88 -13.91
N THR A 600 19.95 34.53 -12.67
CA THR A 600 20.68 33.55 -11.86
C THR A 600 20.68 32.17 -12.50
N PHE A 601 19.54 31.74 -13.05
CA PHE A 601 19.44 30.46 -13.74
C PHE A 601 20.34 30.38 -14.98
N LEU A 602 20.46 31.48 -15.74
CA LEU A 602 21.38 31.58 -16.87
C LEU A 602 22.86 31.62 -16.41
N GLU A 603 23.18 32.37 -15.35
CA GLU A 603 24.51 32.42 -14.74
C GLU A 603 24.96 31.02 -14.27
N GLN A 604 24.11 30.29 -13.54
CA GLN A 604 24.33 28.91 -13.11
C GLN A 604 24.60 27.99 -14.30
N SER A 605 23.82 28.12 -15.37
CA SER A 605 23.96 27.28 -16.57
C SER A 605 25.27 27.53 -17.31
N LYS A 606 25.69 28.80 -17.43
CA LYS A 606 27.00 29.17 -17.97
C LYS A 606 28.14 28.61 -17.12
N TYR A 607 28.01 28.63 -15.79
CA TYR A 607 28.98 28.01 -14.90
C TYR A 607 29.08 26.50 -15.14
N LEU A 608 27.95 25.78 -15.17
CA LEU A 608 27.92 24.33 -15.43
C LEU A 608 28.56 23.97 -16.77
N ASN A 609 28.31 24.76 -17.81
CA ASN A 609 28.96 24.60 -19.11
C ASN A 609 30.48 24.83 -19.05
N SER A 610 30.93 25.89 -18.35
CA SER A 610 32.35 26.21 -18.18
C SER A 610 33.16 25.12 -17.45
N ILE A 611 32.48 24.25 -16.70
CA ILE A 611 33.08 23.14 -15.97
C ILE A 611 32.83 21.77 -16.62
N GLY A 612 32.20 21.74 -17.79
CA GLY A 612 31.95 20.52 -18.57
C GLY A 612 30.78 19.66 -18.08
N TYR A 613 29.91 20.19 -17.21
CA TYR A 613 28.70 19.50 -16.73
C TYR A 613 27.45 19.82 -17.57
N MET A 614 27.55 20.74 -18.53
CA MET A 614 26.48 21.08 -19.48
C MET A 614 27.06 21.32 -20.88
N ASP A 615 26.47 20.71 -21.90
CA ASP A 615 26.87 20.96 -23.29
C ASP A 615 26.29 22.28 -23.85
N GLU A 616 26.85 22.73 -24.97
CA GLU A 616 26.45 23.97 -25.66
C GLU A 616 24.99 23.97 -26.15
N ASN A 617 24.44 22.80 -26.50
CA ASN A 617 23.06 22.74 -26.98
C ASN A 617 22.08 22.99 -25.83
N ASN A 618 22.33 22.40 -24.67
CA ASN A 618 21.58 22.64 -23.45
C ASN A 618 21.72 24.09 -22.98
N LEU A 619 22.92 24.67 -23.01
CA LEU A 619 23.12 26.09 -22.69
C LEU A 619 22.35 27.00 -23.65
N LYS A 620 22.40 26.72 -24.96
CA LYS A 620 21.63 27.47 -25.97
C LYS A 620 20.13 27.34 -25.78
N TYR A 621 19.64 26.17 -25.37
CA TYR A 621 18.24 25.97 -25.03
C TYR A 621 17.81 26.84 -23.84
N ILE A 622 18.63 26.92 -22.79
CA ILE A 622 18.40 27.79 -21.63
C ILE A 622 18.49 29.28 -22.03
N GLN A 623 19.41 29.65 -22.93
CA GLN A 623 19.49 31.00 -23.47
C GLN A 623 18.22 31.38 -24.25
N ASN A 624 17.69 30.48 -25.08
CA ASN A 624 16.43 30.71 -25.79
C ASN A 624 15.25 30.84 -24.83
N LEU A 625 15.20 30.06 -23.75
CA LEU A 625 14.22 30.20 -22.68
C LEU A 625 14.31 31.58 -22.04
N TYR A 626 15.52 32.00 -21.68
CA TYR A 626 15.78 33.31 -21.11
C TYR A 626 15.28 34.41 -22.06
N ASP A 627 15.59 34.35 -23.34
CA ASP A 627 15.13 35.35 -24.31
C ASP A 627 13.61 35.34 -24.51
N LEU A 628 13.00 34.15 -24.56
CA LEU A 628 11.56 33.97 -24.68
C LEU A 628 10.78 34.54 -23.50
N VAL A 629 11.28 34.37 -22.28
CA VAL A 629 10.57 34.78 -21.06
C VAL A 629 11.00 36.18 -20.62
N LYS A 630 12.30 36.41 -20.44
CA LYS A 630 12.85 37.66 -19.88
C LYS A 630 12.75 38.80 -20.89
N ASN A 631 13.28 38.60 -22.11
CA ASN A 631 13.47 39.67 -23.09
C ASN A 631 12.23 39.94 -23.96
N ASN A 632 11.33 38.97 -24.10
CA ASN A 632 10.08 39.17 -24.82
C ASN A 632 9.06 39.97 -23.98
N LYS A 633 8.69 41.17 -24.43
CA LYS A 633 7.70 42.03 -23.76
C LYS A 633 6.26 41.50 -23.87
N ASP A 634 5.97 40.74 -24.92
CA ASP A 634 4.65 40.18 -25.17
C ASP A 634 4.44 38.83 -24.49
N PHE A 635 5.44 38.24 -23.83
CA PHE A 635 5.28 36.94 -23.16
C PHE A 635 4.13 36.98 -22.12
N PRO A 636 3.19 36.01 -22.10
CA PRO A 636 3.12 34.76 -22.87
C PRO A 636 2.12 34.81 -24.04
N LYS A 637 1.86 35.99 -24.61
CA LYS A 637 0.94 36.17 -25.74
C LYS A 637 1.31 35.24 -26.89
N ASN A 638 0.29 34.63 -27.50
CA ASN A 638 0.41 33.66 -28.60
C ASN A 638 1.10 32.32 -28.22
N ILE A 639 1.28 32.03 -26.93
CA ILE A 639 1.72 30.71 -26.45
C ILE A 639 0.51 29.99 -25.85
N ALA A 640 0.23 28.76 -26.31
CA ALA A 640 -0.85 27.96 -25.76
C ALA A 640 -0.60 27.64 -24.28
N GLU A 641 -1.63 27.71 -23.44
CA GLU A 641 -1.49 27.59 -21.97
C GLU A 641 -0.89 26.25 -21.52
N ASN A 642 -1.10 25.19 -22.31
CA ASN A 642 -0.57 23.85 -22.06
C ASN A 642 0.82 23.61 -22.67
N THR A 643 1.46 24.63 -23.25
CA THR A 643 2.84 24.53 -23.74
C THR A 643 3.79 24.34 -22.58
N ILE A 644 4.50 23.22 -22.53
CA ILE A 644 5.55 23.02 -21.53
C ILE A 644 6.79 23.79 -21.97
N ILE A 645 7.17 24.78 -21.17
CA ILE A 645 8.38 25.57 -21.31
C ILE A 645 9.28 25.18 -20.15
N PHE A 646 10.37 24.47 -20.39
CA PHE A 646 11.34 24.08 -19.36
C PHE A 646 10.67 23.50 -18.08
N HIS A 647 9.90 22.42 -18.24
CA HIS A 647 9.18 21.72 -17.17
C HIS A 647 8.04 22.48 -16.47
N ALA A 648 7.68 23.69 -16.91
CA ALA A 648 6.56 24.46 -16.35
C ALA A 648 5.70 25.11 -17.44
N TYR A 649 4.49 25.52 -17.08
CA TYR A 649 3.57 26.20 -17.99
C TYR A 649 3.88 27.69 -18.12
N PRO A 650 3.39 28.38 -19.18
CA PRO A 650 3.74 29.78 -19.44
C PRO A 650 3.34 30.72 -18.29
N TYR A 651 2.26 30.41 -17.55
CA TYR A 651 1.83 31.20 -16.39
C TYR A 651 2.84 31.16 -15.23
N TYR A 652 3.50 30.03 -15.00
CA TYR A 652 4.55 29.94 -13.99
C TYR A 652 5.68 30.89 -14.32
N TRP A 653 6.20 30.85 -15.56
CA TRP A 653 7.25 31.76 -16.02
C TRP A 653 6.82 33.21 -16.07
N LEU A 654 5.54 33.49 -16.35
CA LEU A 654 5.00 34.84 -16.30
C LEU A 654 5.06 35.39 -14.87
N SER A 655 4.74 34.57 -13.88
CA SER A 655 4.85 34.95 -12.48
C SER A 655 6.30 35.16 -12.04
N VAL A 656 7.25 34.37 -12.55
CA VAL A 656 8.70 34.60 -12.33
C VAL A 656 9.13 35.93 -12.93
N LYS A 657 8.75 36.21 -14.19
CA LYS A 657 9.09 37.45 -14.90
C LYS A 657 8.53 38.69 -14.18
N ASN A 658 7.32 38.58 -13.64
CA ASN A 658 6.59 39.69 -13.02
C ASN A 658 6.72 39.73 -11.49
N SER A 659 7.60 38.92 -10.91
CA SER A 659 7.76 38.83 -9.46
C SER A 659 8.21 40.18 -8.87
N THR A 660 7.63 40.56 -7.73
CA THR A 660 7.81 41.87 -7.08
C THR A 660 8.81 41.86 -5.92
N GLN A 661 9.51 40.75 -5.70
CA GLN A 661 10.32 40.47 -4.52
C GLN A 661 11.33 41.55 -4.15
N VAL A 662 11.93 42.20 -5.15
CA VAL A 662 12.93 43.26 -4.93
C VAL A 662 12.26 44.51 -4.35
N GLN A 663 11.13 44.90 -4.93
CA GLN A 663 10.35 46.04 -4.45
C GLN A 663 9.74 45.72 -3.08
N ASP A 664 9.22 44.51 -2.91
CA ASP A 664 8.69 44.05 -1.62
C ASP A 664 9.77 44.11 -0.53
N ALA A 665 11.01 43.70 -0.83
CA ALA A 665 12.14 43.80 0.10
C ALA A 665 12.47 45.25 0.48
N VAL A 666 12.27 46.22 -0.42
CA VAL A 666 12.45 47.65 -0.14
C VAL A 666 11.30 48.20 0.70
N ASP A 667 10.07 47.72 0.50
CA ASP A 667 8.86 48.27 1.11
C ASP A 667 8.55 47.71 2.50
N ILE A 668 8.84 46.43 2.75
CA ILE A 668 8.56 45.82 4.07
C ILE A 668 9.34 46.51 5.19
N LYS A 669 8.75 46.63 6.37
CA LYS A 669 9.43 47.20 7.55
C LYS A 669 10.13 46.14 8.39
N ASN A 670 9.87 44.87 8.09
CA ASN A 670 10.44 43.73 8.79
C ASN A 670 11.97 43.70 8.69
N PRO A 671 12.68 43.29 9.74
CA PRO A 671 14.10 43.04 9.68
C PRO A 671 14.39 41.84 8.77
N LEU A 672 15.56 41.89 8.11
CA LEU A 672 16.06 40.81 7.25
C LEU A 672 17.45 40.35 7.66
N LEU A 673 17.69 39.04 7.57
CA LEU A 673 19.03 38.43 7.58
C LEU A 673 19.29 37.79 6.22
N ILE A 674 20.34 38.20 5.52
CA ILE A 674 20.72 37.64 4.22
C ILE A 674 22.00 36.84 4.36
N LEU A 675 21.91 35.54 4.07
CA LEU A 675 22.97 34.56 4.23
C LEU A 675 23.41 34.06 2.85
N GLN A 676 24.73 33.98 2.63
CA GLN A 676 25.28 33.51 1.35
C GLN A 676 26.52 32.62 1.53
N GLY A 677 26.53 31.44 0.92
CA GLY A 677 27.75 30.65 0.73
C GLY A 677 28.57 31.19 -0.45
N LYS A 678 29.87 31.40 -0.27
CA LYS A 678 30.73 31.92 -1.34
C LYS A 678 31.12 30.89 -2.40
N ARG A 679 30.93 29.60 -2.12
CA ARG A 679 31.13 28.50 -3.08
C ARG A 679 29.85 28.14 -3.84
N ASP A 680 28.75 28.81 -3.57
CA ASP A 680 27.49 28.60 -4.26
C ASP A 680 27.58 29.02 -5.74
N TYR A 681 27.39 28.07 -6.64
CA TYR A 681 27.32 28.34 -8.09
C TYR A 681 25.88 28.43 -8.61
N GLN A 682 24.89 27.94 -7.85
CA GLN A 682 23.49 28.06 -8.24
C GLN A 682 23.02 29.49 -8.01
N VAL A 683 23.40 30.08 -6.88
CA VAL A 683 23.20 31.50 -6.59
C VAL A 683 24.55 32.11 -6.25
N ALA A 684 25.22 32.65 -7.27
CA ALA A 684 26.55 33.21 -7.13
C ALA A 684 26.62 34.30 -6.04
N ALA A 685 27.74 34.38 -5.34
CA ALA A 685 27.97 35.33 -4.24
C ALA A 685 27.77 36.81 -4.64
N SER A 686 27.84 37.13 -5.94
CA SER A 686 27.47 38.44 -6.48
C SER A 686 26.04 38.85 -6.15
N ASN A 687 25.11 37.91 -5.93
CA ASN A 687 23.74 38.21 -5.51
C ASN A 687 23.69 38.89 -4.13
N LEU A 688 24.58 38.51 -3.19
CA LEU A 688 24.65 39.20 -1.89
C LEU A 688 25.03 40.67 -2.06
N GLU A 689 25.98 40.97 -2.97
CA GLU A 689 26.37 42.35 -3.26
C GLU A 689 25.25 43.13 -3.97
N LYS A 690 24.50 42.48 -4.88
CA LYS A 690 23.29 43.06 -5.48
C LYS A 690 22.26 43.42 -4.38
N TRP A 691 21.98 42.52 -3.44
CA TRP A 691 21.08 42.77 -2.30
C TRP A 691 21.56 43.91 -1.39
N LYS A 692 22.86 43.95 -1.05
CA LYS A 692 23.45 45.05 -0.26
C LYS A 692 23.24 46.40 -0.94
N ASN A 693 23.44 46.47 -2.26
CA ASN A 693 23.23 47.71 -3.00
C ASN A 693 21.74 48.14 -3.04
N ILE A 694 20.83 47.19 -3.26
CA ILE A 694 19.38 47.44 -3.26
C ILE A 694 18.90 47.96 -1.90
N LEU A 695 19.36 47.34 -0.82
CA LEU A 695 18.88 47.58 0.54
C LEU A 695 19.77 48.53 1.35
N LYS A 696 20.72 49.23 0.72
CA LYS A 696 21.71 50.09 1.38
C LYS A 696 21.11 51.18 2.29
N ASN A 697 19.87 51.57 2.04
CA ASN A 697 19.16 52.59 2.81
C ASN A 697 18.33 52.00 3.97
N LYS A 698 18.23 50.67 4.09
CA LYS A 698 17.59 50.01 5.23
C LYS A 698 18.59 49.81 6.36
N GLN A 699 18.15 50.15 7.58
CA GLN A 699 18.98 50.02 8.79
C GLN A 699 18.80 48.67 9.52
N ASN A 700 17.77 47.90 9.17
CA ASN A 700 17.40 46.65 9.83
C ASN A 700 17.69 45.41 8.97
N VAL A 701 18.78 45.44 8.20
CA VAL A 701 19.24 44.32 7.37
C VAL A 701 20.65 43.91 7.79
N GLU A 702 20.84 42.62 8.02
CA GLU A 702 22.12 42.02 8.37
C GLU A 702 22.57 41.06 7.26
N TYR A 703 23.87 41.01 7.01
CA TYR A 703 24.45 40.25 5.89
C TYR A 703 25.60 39.37 6.38
N ASN A 704 25.49 38.05 6.20
CA ASN A 704 26.57 37.12 6.49
C ASN A 704 26.97 36.35 5.23
N SER A 705 28.29 36.25 5.01
CA SER A 705 28.87 35.46 3.93
C SER A 705 29.80 34.40 4.50
N TYR A 706 29.75 33.19 3.97
CA TYR A 706 30.53 32.06 4.47
C TYR A 706 31.44 31.49 3.39
N ASP A 707 32.75 31.50 3.64
CA ASP A 707 33.76 31.19 2.61
C ASP A 707 33.71 29.74 2.12
N LYS A 708 33.37 28.79 2.99
CA LYS A 708 33.41 27.34 2.70
C LYS A 708 32.08 26.75 2.23
N LEU A 709 31.01 27.54 2.23
CA LEU A 709 29.66 27.00 2.06
C LEU A 709 29.20 27.01 0.60
N ASN A 710 28.60 25.88 0.21
CA ASN A 710 27.90 25.71 -1.07
C ASN A 710 26.43 26.18 -0.99
N HIS A 711 25.64 25.88 -2.03
CA HIS A 711 24.22 26.28 -2.12
C HIS A 711 23.38 25.79 -0.92
N PHE A 712 23.56 24.54 -0.49
CA PHE A 712 22.88 23.94 0.66
C PHE A 712 23.53 24.30 2.00
N PHE A 713 24.41 25.29 2.05
CA PHE A 713 25.12 25.70 3.27
C PHE A 713 25.93 24.56 3.92
N ILE A 714 26.46 23.66 3.10
CA ILE A 714 27.37 22.59 3.54
C ILE A 714 28.81 22.99 3.25
N GLU A 715 29.71 22.69 4.18
CA GLU A 715 31.15 22.94 4.00
C GLU A 715 31.72 22.06 2.89
N GLY A 716 32.59 22.66 2.08
CA GLY A 716 33.46 21.92 1.17
C GLY A 716 34.64 22.78 0.73
N GLU A 717 35.45 22.24 -0.16
CA GLU A 717 36.73 22.83 -0.56
C GLU A 717 36.93 22.79 -2.08
N GLY A 718 37.71 23.73 -2.60
CA GLY A 718 38.02 23.79 -4.02
C GLY A 718 36.85 24.23 -4.90
N LYS A 719 36.97 23.93 -6.19
CA LYS A 719 36.02 24.34 -7.24
C LYS A 719 34.73 23.54 -7.13
N MET A 720 33.61 24.23 -6.96
CA MET A 720 32.31 23.60 -6.74
C MET A 720 31.82 22.84 -7.98
N THR A 721 31.40 21.59 -7.79
CA THR A 721 30.76 20.75 -8.81
C THR A 721 29.46 20.14 -8.28
N PRO A 722 28.53 19.69 -9.15
CA PRO A 722 27.33 18.98 -8.71
C PRO A 722 27.58 17.73 -7.86
N GLU A 723 28.75 17.09 -7.97
CA GLU A 723 29.11 15.88 -7.21
C GLU A 723 29.31 16.12 -5.71
N GLU A 724 29.55 17.36 -5.30
CA GLU A 724 29.66 17.73 -3.87
C GLU A 724 28.30 17.74 -3.16
N TYR A 725 27.20 17.76 -3.90
CA TYR A 725 25.87 17.74 -3.29
C TYR A 725 25.48 16.37 -2.74
N GLY A 726 24.61 16.40 -1.75
CA GLY A 726 24.00 15.22 -1.16
C GLY A 726 24.86 14.47 -0.17
N LYS A 727 25.81 15.15 0.46
CA LYS A 727 26.58 14.69 1.62
C LYS A 727 26.83 15.84 2.58
N GLY A 728 26.82 15.55 3.88
CA GLY A 728 27.15 16.50 4.93
C GLY A 728 25.94 17.22 5.52
N ASN A 729 26.21 18.03 6.55
CA ASN A 729 25.22 18.72 7.36
C ASN A 729 25.48 20.23 7.40
N VAL A 730 24.43 21.02 7.66
CA VAL A 730 24.57 22.46 7.92
C VAL A 730 25.45 22.66 9.17
N PRO A 731 26.52 23.48 9.13
CA PRO A 731 27.42 23.62 10.26
C PRO A 731 26.82 24.49 11.37
N LYS A 732 27.30 24.25 12.59
CA LYS A 732 26.79 24.88 13.82
C LYS A 732 26.76 26.42 13.75
N TYR A 733 27.78 27.03 13.14
CA TYR A 733 27.89 28.49 13.11
C TYR A 733 26.77 29.17 12.30
N VAL A 734 26.23 28.52 11.27
CA VAL A 734 25.07 29.05 10.52
C VAL A 734 23.83 29.06 11.40
N VAL A 735 23.60 27.96 12.14
CA VAL A 735 22.50 27.84 13.09
C VAL A 735 22.65 28.85 14.24
N ASP A 736 23.86 29.03 14.76
CA ASP A 736 24.15 30.03 15.80
C ASP A 736 23.84 31.45 15.33
N ASP A 737 24.24 31.82 14.10
CA ASP A 737 23.96 33.14 13.53
C ASP A 737 22.46 33.40 13.38
N ILE A 738 21.70 32.41 12.92
CA ILE A 738 20.23 32.49 12.84
C ILE A 738 19.62 32.67 14.24
N VAL A 739 20.08 31.91 15.24
CA VAL A 739 19.57 32.00 16.63
C VAL A 739 19.87 33.37 17.23
N ASN A 740 21.07 33.88 17.02
CA ASN A 740 21.50 35.19 17.51
C ASN A 740 20.64 36.30 16.91
N TRP A 741 20.39 36.25 15.60
CA TRP A 741 19.54 37.21 14.91
C TRP A 741 18.09 37.14 15.39
N ILE A 742 17.49 35.95 15.48
CA ILE A 742 16.12 35.79 16.01
C ILE A 742 16.03 36.32 17.44
N SER A 743 17.03 36.02 18.28
CA SER A 743 17.07 36.48 19.67
C SER A 743 17.13 38.00 19.78
N LYS A 744 17.83 38.69 18.86
CA LYS A 744 17.89 40.15 18.81
C LYS A 744 16.52 40.79 18.56
N TYR A 745 15.72 40.20 17.65
CA TYR A 745 14.37 40.69 17.31
C TYR A 745 13.25 40.02 18.13
N SER A 746 13.62 39.22 19.13
CA SER A 746 12.71 38.56 20.08
C SER A 746 12.77 39.15 21.49
N LYS A 747 13.60 40.16 21.72
CA LYS A 747 13.79 40.81 23.03
C LYS A 747 12.74 41.86 23.33
#